data_AF-A0A7W6BU91-F1
#
_entry.id   AF-A0A7W6BU91-F1
#
_cell.length_a   1.000
_cell.length_b   1.000
_cell.length_c   1.000
_cell.angle_alpha   90.00
_cell.angle_beta   90.00
_cell.angle_gamma   90.00
#
_symmetry.space_group_name_H-M   'P 1'
#
loop_
_entity.id
_entity.type
_entity.pdbx_description
1 polymer ?
#
loop_
_entity_poly.entity_id
_entity_poly.type
_entity_poly.pdbx_seq_one_letter_code
_entity_poly.pdbx_strand_id
1 'polypeptide(L)'
;MCRKAEIAEKVSVAGYNVTETLCVGKDPDGNAVECEFKGSCPYFRQLSERREGPGLLIGAHAYLPIRMEMLAEKRLDLVVIDETWWQSMVRHTSSPIDRFTAKRQPGWNSRQYGPRKGESAQANQHRFLDDADEFDRVQLKATTAIRAAYDARRNVTLADFRAAGLTTGDCGFAAGVEYSRLGRAELHPGQDHATQHEAVQRAVDREAFTLARTWRCIGAELATQRTGPLMSLRFEYDRLNRKTGTLENLLRLDYSVEGLFQTVPLLMIDADADPMLIERFYPNATFNQVAARWTGTRVRQVTDRTGSKLAFKEKSNRDRVRGIALDLVDQLAPHIEAIRRRNRLKERSATLDPRPLVVCQMQVEDAWKEEGHAIEYDGGPRVPDAPFRVAHFGNVRGKDDWRHTTAAIIVGRNEPSAPELERVTRALFYKSEEEVPEIEANDRGRIVLPKRAVTMTAKDGSKATVQVSYHPDERADRVLRQIREAEISQAIARVRPVHRTEDDPCEVLILTNVPGRIQPDTFATWAQLVPDRFRTMELAGFVPDLAPDCADAYPTLFDSPAAVRQAASRRNAAAKCDASYESSFYRGCHTFEGSIRVEYRREGNRRGRQGTVALRPGDTPETVAQRVREALPDAYAVVLLGALPDPLEAAQVALDAAIELDAYIEEVEAEGGVIWWRVPAATVSLHGERNVVRPVARPLLDPDPGRVSAF
;
A
#
# COMPACT_ATOMS: atom_id res chain seq x y z
N MET A 1 -14.59 -17.12 1.14
CA MET A 1 -14.85 -16.56 -0.21
C MET A 1 -15.16 -17.66 -1.21
N CYS A 2 -15.83 -17.36 -2.32
CA CYS A 2 -16.10 -18.33 -3.41
C CYS A 2 -14.78 -18.81 -4.05
N ARG A 3 -14.60 -20.14 -4.19
CA ARG A 3 -13.40 -20.72 -4.85
C ARG A 3 -13.39 -20.56 -6.38
N LYS A 4 -14.56 -20.26 -6.96
CA LYS A 4 -14.77 -20.02 -8.41
C LYS A 4 -15.03 -18.53 -8.70
N ALA A 5 -14.42 -17.61 -7.93
CA ALA A 5 -14.70 -16.17 -8.03
C ALA A 5 -14.34 -15.58 -9.40
N GLU A 6 -13.18 -15.92 -9.96
CA GLU A 6 -12.72 -15.41 -11.26
C GLU A 6 -13.64 -15.83 -12.41
N ILE A 7 -14.07 -17.09 -12.43
CA ILE A 7 -15.01 -17.58 -13.45
C ILE A 7 -16.41 -17.01 -13.24
N ALA A 8 -16.86 -16.83 -11.99
CA ALA A 8 -18.14 -16.17 -11.70
C ALA A 8 -18.18 -14.73 -12.24
N GLU A 9 -17.07 -14.00 -12.15
CA GLU A 9 -16.94 -12.69 -12.78
C GLU A 9 -17.06 -12.80 -14.30
N LYS A 10 -16.31 -13.71 -14.95
CA LYS A 10 -16.38 -13.92 -16.41
C LYS A 10 -17.78 -14.31 -16.89
N VAL A 11 -18.47 -15.19 -16.15
CA VAL A 11 -19.85 -15.63 -16.43
C VAL A 11 -20.82 -14.46 -16.32
N SER A 12 -20.72 -13.65 -15.27
CA SER A 12 -21.55 -12.45 -15.12
C SER A 12 -21.26 -11.40 -16.19
N VAL A 13 -19.99 -11.19 -16.53
CA VAL A 13 -19.57 -10.27 -17.61
C VAL A 13 -20.16 -10.74 -18.94
N ALA A 14 -20.16 -12.05 -19.19
CA ALA A 14 -20.76 -12.68 -20.37
C ALA A 14 -22.30 -12.67 -20.37
N GLY A 15 -22.95 -12.15 -19.33
CA GLY A 15 -24.40 -12.02 -19.25
C GLY A 15 -25.13 -13.28 -18.81
N TYR A 16 -24.41 -14.32 -18.37
CA TYR A 16 -25.01 -15.54 -17.83
C TYR A 16 -25.37 -15.38 -16.35
N ASN A 17 -26.44 -16.05 -15.90
CA ASN A 17 -26.79 -16.11 -14.47
C ASN A 17 -25.77 -17.00 -13.74
N VAL A 18 -24.93 -16.40 -12.90
CA VAL A 18 -23.90 -17.10 -12.13
C VAL A 18 -24.47 -18.25 -11.28
N THR A 19 -25.65 -18.05 -10.68
CA THR A 19 -26.23 -19.05 -9.78
C THR A 19 -26.69 -20.28 -10.57
N GLU A 20 -27.44 -20.06 -11.65
CA GLU A 20 -27.97 -21.14 -12.50
C GLU A 20 -26.85 -21.91 -13.24
N THR A 21 -25.77 -21.22 -13.61
CA THR A 21 -24.70 -21.80 -14.45
C THR A 21 -23.58 -22.45 -13.65
N LEU A 22 -23.14 -21.83 -12.55
CA LEU A 22 -21.97 -22.29 -11.80
C LEU A 22 -22.30 -22.94 -10.46
N CYS A 23 -23.48 -22.66 -9.90
CA CYS A 23 -23.75 -22.99 -8.51
C CYS A 23 -24.74 -24.14 -8.32
N VAL A 24 -25.96 -24.01 -8.84
CA VAL A 24 -27.04 -25.01 -8.76
C VAL A 24 -27.88 -24.95 -10.03
N GLY A 25 -28.21 -26.10 -10.61
CA GLY A 25 -28.82 -26.15 -11.92
C GLY A 25 -29.10 -27.58 -12.38
N LYS A 26 -29.27 -27.74 -13.69
CA LYS A 26 -29.45 -29.05 -14.33
C LYS A 26 -28.37 -29.30 -15.37
N ASP A 27 -27.93 -30.55 -15.51
CA ASP A 27 -27.08 -30.98 -16.61
C ASP A 27 -27.91 -31.11 -17.92
N PRO A 28 -27.28 -31.38 -19.07
CA PRO A 28 -27.99 -31.55 -20.35
C PRO A 28 -29.05 -32.65 -20.35
N ASP A 29 -28.88 -33.67 -19.49
CA ASP A 29 -29.82 -34.79 -19.33
C ASP A 29 -30.98 -34.46 -18.38
N GLY A 30 -30.97 -33.28 -17.77
CA GLY A 30 -32.02 -32.77 -16.88
C GLY A 30 -31.85 -33.16 -15.41
N ASN A 31 -30.74 -33.81 -15.03
CA ASN A 31 -30.43 -34.17 -13.65
C ASN A 31 -30.00 -32.93 -12.86
N ALA A 32 -30.43 -32.86 -11.59
CA ALA A 32 -29.98 -31.79 -10.71
C ALA A 32 -28.48 -31.94 -10.41
N VAL A 33 -27.71 -30.88 -10.66
CA VAL A 33 -26.27 -30.83 -10.41
C VAL A 33 -25.91 -29.58 -9.63
N GLU A 34 -24.85 -29.69 -8.85
CA GLU A 34 -24.40 -28.67 -7.92
C GLU A 34 -22.89 -28.46 -8.02
N CYS A 35 -22.43 -27.27 -7.67
CA CYS A 35 -21.01 -26.95 -7.64
C CYS A 35 -20.26 -27.92 -6.71
N GLU A 36 -19.14 -28.46 -7.17
CA GLU A 36 -18.23 -29.32 -6.39
C GLU A 36 -17.84 -28.72 -5.02
N PHE A 37 -17.80 -27.39 -4.91
CA PHE A 37 -17.44 -26.70 -3.66
C PHE A 37 -18.65 -26.28 -2.81
N LYS A 38 -19.89 -26.57 -3.23
CA LYS A 38 -21.11 -26.03 -2.60
C LYS A 38 -21.18 -26.32 -1.09
N GLY A 39 -20.84 -27.55 -0.66
CA GLY A 39 -20.89 -27.94 0.76
C GLY A 39 -19.96 -27.14 1.68
N SER A 40 -18.86 -26.59 1.15
CA SER A 40 -17.91 -25.75 1.89
C SER A 40 -18.02 -24.26 1.52
N CYS A 41 -18.92 -23.92 0.59
CA CYS A 41 -19.04 -22.57 0.06
C CYS A 41 -19.68 -21.65 1.10
N PRO A 42 -18.95 -20.63 1.62
CA PRO A 42 -19.49 -19.74 2.64
C PRO A 42 -20.73 -18.97 2.17
N TYR A 43 -20.85 -18.74 0.86
CA TYR A 43 -22.00 -18.10 0.26
C TYR A 43 -23.26 -18.98 0.31
N PHE A 44 -23.14 -20.27 -0.04
CA PHE A 44 -24.27 -21.20 0.05
C PHE A 44 -24.66 -21.52 1.49
N ARG A 45 -23.69 -21.57 2.40
CA ARG A 45 -23.95 -21.75 3.82
C ARG A 45 -24.87 -20.64 4.37
N GLN A 46 -24.53 -19.38 4.10
CA GLN A 46 -25.35 -18.22 4.47
C GLN A 46 -26.77 -18.31 3.85
N LEU A 47 -26.88 -18.80 2.61
CA LEU A 47 -28.17 -18.98 1.94
C LEU A 47 -29.01 -20.11 2.53
N SER A 48 -28.41 -21.25 2.93
CA SER A 48 -29.13 -22.32 3.59
C SER A 48 -29.63 -21.91 4.96
N GLU A 49 -28.82 -21.15 5.71
CA GLU A 49 -29.17 -20.60 7.02
C GLU A 49 -30.32 -19.58 6.92
N ARG A 50 -30.41 -18.84 5.80
CA ARG A 50 -31.47 -17.86 5.54
C ARG A 50 -32.85 -18.48 5.22
N ARG A 51 -32.93 -19.72 4.73
CA ARG A 51 -34.21 -20.30 4.23
C ARG A 51 -35.34 -20.31 5.27
N GLU A 52 -35.05 -20.14 6.56
CA GLU A 52 -36.02 -20.16 7.66
C GLU A 52 -36.28 -18.79 8.32
N GLY A 53 -35.81 -17.64 7.77
CA GLY A 53 -36.12 -16.33 8.37
C GLY A 53 -35.35 -15.12 7.83
N PRO A 54 -35.43 -13.95 8.51
CA PRO A 54 -34.54 -12.81 8.20
C PRO A 54 -33.08 -13.23 8.39
N GLY A 55 -32.24 -12.93 7.40
CA GLY A 55 -30.85 -13.40 7.38
C GLY A 55 -29.88 -12.34 6.87
N LEU A 56 -28.65 -12.38 7.37
CA LEU A 56 -27.56 -11.51 6.95
C LEU A 56 -26.78 -12.16 5.79
N LEU A 57 -26.57 -11.42 4.71
CA LEU A 57 -25.70 -11.82 3.60
C LEU A 57 -24.45 -10.95 3.60
N ILE A 58 -23.29 -11.59 3.71
CA ILE A 58 -21.97 -10.95 3.67
C ILE A 58 -21.30 -11.31 2.34
N GLY A 59 -20.93 -10.28 1.59
CA GLY A 59 -20.25 -10.38 0.29
C GLY A 59 -19.07 -9.41 0.20
N ALA A 60 -18.17 -9.65 -0.74
CA ALA A 60 -17.08 -8.71 -1.04
C ALA A 60 -17.55 -7.60 -1.99
N HIS A 61 -16.88 -6.45 -1.97
CA HIS A 61 -17.19 -5.33 -2.90
C HIS A 61 -17.11 -5.71 -4.37
N ALA A 62 -16.30 -6.71 -4.73
CA ALA A 62 -16.25 -7.26 -6.08
C ALA A 62 -17.61 -7.80 -6.58
N TYR A 63 -18.59 -8.00 -5.70
CA TYR A 63 -19.94 -8.43 -6.07
C TYR A 63 -20.88 -7.26 -6.40
N LEU A 64 -20.58 -6.03 -5.98
CA LEU A 64 -21.39 -4.83 -6.32
C LEU A 64 -21.61 -4.62 -7.83
N PRO A 65 -20.67 -4.95 -8.73
CA PRO A 65 -20.89 -4.87 -10.18
C PRO A 65 -21.42 -6.17 -10.81
N ILE A 66 -21.56 -7.26 -10.04
CA ILE A 66 -21.90 -8.60 -10.54
C ILE A 66 -23.39 -8.87 -10.33
N ARG A 67 -24.10 -9.20 -11.42
CA ARG A 67 -25.52 -9.54 -11.35
C ARG A 67 -25.70 -10.98 -10.86
N MET A 68 -26.13 -11.12 -9.61
CA MET A 68 -26.53 -12.41 -9.03
C MET A 68 -28.01 -12.38 -8.69
N GLU A 69 -28.76 -13.42 -9.06
CA GLU A 69 -30.20 -13.51 -8.79
C GLU A 69 -30.54 -13.40 -7.30
N MET A 70 -29.67 -13.93 -6.45
CA MET A 70 -29.82 -13.87 -4.99
C MET A 70 -29.55 -12.47 -4.41
N LEU A 71 -28.83 -11.63 -5.15
CA LEU A 71 -28.61 -10.21 -4.87
C LEU A 71 -29.58 -9.32 -5.67
N ALA A 72 -30.64 -9.90 -6.27
CA ALA A 72 -31.67 -9.10 -6.90
C ALA A 72 -32.36 -8.22 -5.84
N GLU A 73 -32.51 -6.93 -6.13
CA GLU A 73 -33.08 -5.95 -5.20
C GLU A 73 -34.37 -6.41 -4.53
N LYS A 74 -35.27 -7.04 -5.30
CA LYS A 74 -36.56 -7.59 -4.82
C LYS A 74 -36.44 -8.66 -3.71
N ARG A 75 -35.23 -9.14 -3.41
CA ARG A 75 -34.94 -10.14 -2.38
C ARG A 75 -34.18 -9.55 -1.18
N LEU A 76 -33.96 -8.24 -1.16
CA LEU A 76 -33.17 -7.54 -0.15
C LEU A 76 -34.01 -6.44 0.50
N ASP A 77 -34.01 -6.38 1.83
CA ASP A 77 -34.71 -5.35 2.60
C ASP A 77 -33.82 -4.14 2.89
N LEU A 78 -32.50 -4.37 2.98
CA LEU A 78 -31.47 -3.37 3.25
C LEU A 78 -30.14 -3.84 2.66
N VAL A 79 -29.39 -2.92 2.06
CA VAL A 79 -27.99 -3.14 1.66
C VAL A 79 -27.08 -2.27 2.52
N VAL A 80 -26.03 -2.86 3.08
CA VAL A 80 -24.97 -2.14 3.79
C VAL A 80 -23.67 -2.29 3.02
N ILE A 81 -23.04 -1.17 2.67
CA ILE A 81 -21.70 -1.15 2.07
C ILE A 81 -20.74 -0.55 3.09
N ASP A 82 -19.79 -1.36 3.54
CA ASP A 82 -18.76 -0.98 4.50
C ASP A 82 -17.44 -0.78 3.76
N GLU A 83 -16.87 0.43 3.80
CA GLU A 83 -15.69 0.91 3.05
C GLU A 83 -15.94 1.43 1.62
N THR A 84 -14.91 2.12 1.12
CA THR A 84 -14.87 2.67 -0.24
C THR A 84 -14.90 1.57 -1.30
N TRP A 85 -15.79 1.72 -2.29
CA TRP A 85 -16.09 0.68 -3.29
C TRP A 85 -16.04 1.15 -4.74
N TRP A 86 -16.08 2.47 -5.00
CA TRP A 86 -16.25 3.03 -6.35
C TRP A 86 -15.18 2.55 -7.36
N GLN A 87 -13.95 2.28 -6.91
CA GLN A 87 -12.87 1.77 -7.77
C GLN A 87 -13.23 0.41 -8.39
N SER A 88 -13.97 -0.43 -7.65
CA SER A 88 -14.45 -1.72 -8.15
C SER A 88 -15.51 -1.61 -9.24
N MET A 89 -16.01 -0.40 -9.53
CA MET A 89 -16.96 -0.13 -10.61
C MET A 89 -16.27 0.28 -11.91
N VAL A 90 -14.99 0.66 -11.86
CA VAL A 90 -14.22 1.03 -13.06
C VAL A 90 -13.76 -0.23 -13.79
N ARG A 91 -13.84 -0.23 -15.11
CA ARG A 91 -13.47 -1.33 -16.01
C ARG A 91 -12.49 -0.84 -17.04
N HIS A 92 -11.51 -1.70 -17.35
CA HIS A 92 -10.46 -1.45 -18.32
C HIS A 92 -10.40 -2.64 -19.28
N THR A 93 -10.50 -2.39 -20.59
CA THR A 93 -10.26 -3.40 -21.63
C THR A 93 -9.62 -2.75 -22.86
N SER A 94 -9.09 -3.56 -23.76
CA SER A 94 -8.49 -3.10 -25.01
C SER A 94 -8.72 -4.11 -26.12
N SER A 95 -8.83 -3.62 -27.36
CA SER A 95 -8.90 -4.42 -28.57
C SER A 95 -8.03 -3.79 -29.66
N PRO A 96 -7.48 -4.56 -30.60
CA PRO A 96 -6.86 -3.98 -31.80
C PRO A 96 -7.87 -3.11 -32.59
N ILE A 97 -7.40 -2.00 -33.16
CA ILE A 97 -8.24 -1.01 -33.88
C ILE A 97 -8.84 -1.63 -35.15
N ASP A 98 -8.08 -2.46 -35.86
CA ASP A 98 -8.50 -3.20 -37.05
C ASP A 98 -9.67 -4.15 -36.73
N ARG A 99 -9.69 -4.75 -35.54
CA ARG A 99 -10.78 -5.62 -35.10
C ARG A 99 -12.09 -4.88 -34.84
N PHE A 100 -12.02 -3.63 -34.39
CA PHE A 100 -13.19 -2.76 -34.26
C PHE A 100 -13.64 -2.17 -35.60
N THR A 101 -12.71 -1.90 -36.52
CA THR A 101 -13.02 -1.28 -37.83
C THR A 101 -13.33 -2.28 -38.94
N ALA A 102 -13.09 -3.57 -38.73
CA ALA A 102 -13.39 -4.63 -39.68
C ALA A 102 -14.90 -4.80 -39.92
N LYS A 103 -15.27 -5.14 -41.16
CA LYS A 103 -16.61 -5.66 -41.47
C LYS A 103 -16.78 -7.03 -40.83
N ARG A 104 -17.88 -7.22 -40.11
CA ARG A 104 -18.18 -8.46 -39.38
C ARG A 104 -19.63 -8.86 -39.63
N GLN A 105 -19.87 -10.14 -39.89
CA GLN A 105 -21.23 -10.69 -40.05
C GLN A 105 -21.88 -10.96 -38.69
N PRO A 106 -23.20 -10.75 -38.51
CA PRO A 106 -23.88 -11.08 -37.26
C PRO A 106 -23.72 -12.56 -36.89
N GLY A 107 -23.88 -12.89 -35.61
CA GLY A 107 -23.78 -14.27 -35.13
C GLY A 107 -25.01 -15.09 -35.55
N TRP A 108 -24.86 -15.86 -36.63
CA TRP A 108 -25.93 -16.70 -37.20
C TRP A 108 -26.56 -17.64 -36.15
N ASN A 109 -25.73 -18.30 -35.34
CA ASN A 109 -26.17 -19.28 -34.34
C ASN A 109 -26.71 -18.66 -33.02
N SER A 110 -26.98 -17.36 -33.00
CA SER A 110 -27.48 -16.69 -31.79
C SER A 110 -28.99 -16.82 -31.63
N ARG A 111 -29.48 -16.78 -30.39
CA ARG A 111 -30.92 -16.73 -30.10
C ARG A 111 -31.61 -15.51 -30.73
N GLN A 112 -30.88 -14.43 -30.95
CA GLN A 112 -31.38 -13.20 -31.58
C GLN A 112 -31.71 -13.40 -33.07
N TYR A 113 -30.94 -14.24 -33.77
CA TYR A 113 -31.14 -14.54 -35.19
C TYR A 113 -31.84 -15.89 -35.44
N GLY A 114 -32.11 -16.68 -34.40
CA GLY A 114 -33.00 -17.84 -34.49
C GLY A 114 -34.44 -17.47 -34.94
N PRO A 115 -35.19 -18.44 -35.49
CA PRO A 115 -36.55 -18.24 -35.98
C PRO A 115 -37.49 -17.80 -34.86
N ARG A 116 -38.23 -16.71 -35.10
CA ARG A 116 -39.29 -16.25 -34.19
C ARG A 116 -40.53 -17.16 -34.32
N LYS A 117 -41.36 -17.19 -33.28
CA LYS A 117 -42.61 -17.98 -33.30
C LYS A 117 -43.50 -17.51 -34.46
N GLY A 118 -43.73 -18.40 -35.44
CA GLY A 118 -44.53 -18.11 -36.64
C GLY A 118 -43.77 -17.45 -37.80
N GLU A 119 -42.45 -17.24 -37.68
CA GLU A 119 -41.60 -16.70 -38.74
C GLU A 119 -41.17 -17.82 -39.70
N SER A 120 -41.30 -17.60 -41.02
CA SER A 120 -40.79 -18.55 -42.02
C SER A 120 -39.26 -18.53 -42.08
N ALA A 121 -38.65 -19.61 -42.54
CA ALA A 121 -37.19 -19.67 -42.73
C ALA A 121 -36.68 -18.55 -43.66
N GLN A 122 -37.45 -18.22 -44.71
CA GLN A 122 -37.11 -17.13 -45.63
C GLN A 122 -37.19 -15.76 -44.96
N ALA A 123 -38.22 -15.49 -44.15
CA ALA A 123 -38.35 -14.24 -43.41
C ALA A 123 -37.22 -14.07 -42.38
N ASN A 124 -36.83 -15.16 -41.71
CA ASN A 124 -35.70 -15.18 -40.79
C ASN A 124 -34.37 -14.84 -41.50
N GLN A 125 -34.11 -15.48 -42.64
CA GLN A 125 -32.93 -15.21 -43.47
C GLN A 125 -32.89 -13.76 -43.96
N HIS A 126 -34.03 -13.20 -44.39
CA HIS A 126 -34.10 -11.83 -44.86
C HIS A 126 -33.77 -10.83 -43.74
N ARG A 127 -34.35 -11.02 -42.54
CA ARG A 127 -34.04 -10.22 -41.35
C ARG A 127 -32.56 -10.28 -40.99
N PHE A 128 -31.91 -11.44 -41.10
CA PHE A 128 -30.48 -11.56 -40.86
C PHE A 128 -29.65 -10.72 -41.84
N LEU A 129 -30.00 -10.77 -43.14
CA LEU A 129 -29.32 -9.99 -44.18
C LEU A 129 -29.54 -8.49 -44.01
N ASP A 130 -30.76 -8.07 -43.67
CA ASP A 130 -31.09 -6.66 -43.42
C ASP A 130 -30.27 -6.10 -42.25
N ASP A 131 -30.18 -6.84 -41.13
CA ASP A 131 -29.36 -6.45 -39.98
C ASP A 131 -27.86 -6.45 -40.32
N ALA A 132 -27.39 -7.38 -41.17
CA ALA A 132 -26.00 -7.40 -41.62
C ALA A 132 -25.66 -6.16 -42.47
N ASP A 133 -26.53 -5.78 -43.40
CA ASP A 133 -26.39 -4.59 -44.23
C ASP A 133 -26.49 -3.30 -43.38
N GLU A 134 -27.38 -3.27 -42.40
CA GLU A 134 -27.46 -2.15 -41.45
C GLU A 134 -26.20 -2.04 -40.60
N PHE A 135 -25.65 -3.16 -40.13
CA PHE A 135 -24.41 -3.17 -39.38
C PHE A 135 -23.24 -2.65 -40.22
N ASP A 136 -23.15 -3.06 -41.49
CA ASP A 136 -22.15 -2.54 -42.43
C ASP A 136 -22.29 -1.02 -42.64
N ARG A 137 -23.51 -0.48 -42.71
CA ARG A 137 -23.75 0.96 -42.79
C ARG A 137 -23.28 1.68 -41.53
N VAL A 138 -23.60 1.16 -40.34
CA VAL A 138 -23.15 1.74 -39.06
C VAL A 138 -21.64 1.70 -38.93
N GLN A 139 -21.03 0.57 -39.30
CA GLN A 139 -19.59 0.35 -39.30
C GLN A 139 -18.87 1.36 -40.21
N LEU A 140 -19.44 1.64 -41.39
CA LEU A 140 -18.90 2.62 -42.33
C LEU A 140 -18.90 4.03 -41.75
N LYS A 141 -19.97 4.46 -41.06
CA LYS A 141 -20.04 5.77 -40.37
C LYS A 141 -18.90 5.91 -39.36
N ALA A 142 -18.73 4.92 -38.46
CA ALA A 142 -17.67 4.95 -37.46
C ALA A 142 -16.26 4.93 -38.07
N THR A 143 -16.04 4.05 -39.05
CA THR A 143 -14.74 3.90 -39.72
C THR A 143 -14.36 5.16 -40.50
N THR A 144 -15.33 5.85 -41.09
CA THR A 144 -15.12 7.12 -41.80
C THR A 144 -14.62 8.20 -40.84
N ALA A 145 -15.28 8.36 -39.69
CA ALA A 145 -14.86 9.31 -38.65
C ALA A 145 -13.45 8.99 -38.10
N ILE A 146 -13.18 7.70 -37.81
CA ILE A 146 -11.89 7.25 -37.27
C ILE A 146 -10.75 7.49 -38.27
N ARG A 147 -10.96 7.13 -39.55
CA ARG A 147 -9.95 7.33 -40.61
C ARG A 147 -9.68 8.81 -40.84
N ALA A 148 -10.72 9.63 -40.96
CA ALA A 148 -10.56 11.07 -41.14
C ALA A 148 -9.76 11.72 -40.00
N ALA A 149 -10.01 11.31 -38.75
CA ALA A 149 -9.26 11.80 -37.60
C ALA A 149 -7.80 11.30 -37.60
N TYR A 150 -7.57 10.03 -37.95
CA TYR A 150 -6.23 9.44 -38.07
C TYR A 150 -5.39 10.13 -39.15
N ASP A 151 -5.96 10.36 -40.33
CA ASP A 151 -5.30 11.07 -41.42
C ASP A 151 -4.94 12.51 -41.02
N ALA A 152 -5.77 13.14 -40.18
CA ALA A 152 -5.51 14.43 -39.56
C ALA A 152 -4.56 14.38 -38.33
N ARG A 153 -3.94 13.23 -38.05
CA ARG A 153 -2.98 13.01 -36.96
C ARG A 153 -3.52 13.36 -35.56
N ARG A 154 -4.81 13.12 -35.33
CA ARG A 154 -5.48 13.35 -34.04
C ARG A 154 -6.41 12.18 -33.66
N ASN A 155 -6.92 12.19 -32.42
CA ASN A 155 -7.97 11.25 -32.04
C ASN A 155 -9.33 11.67 -32.62
N VAL A 156 -10.23 10.70 -32.76
CA VAL A 156 -11.62 10.95 -33.15
C VAL A 156 -12.37 11.63 -32.01
N THR A 157 -13.29 12.53 -32.35
CA THR A 157 -14.12 13.29 -31.43
C THR A 157 -15.61 12.92 -31.60
N LEU A 158 -16.45 13.36 -30.66
CA LEU A 158 -17.89 13.23 -30.80
C LEU A 158 -18.43 14.04 -32.00
N ALA A 159 -17.81 15.19 -32.32
CA ALA A 159 -18.14 15.96 -33.51
C ALA A 159 -17.88 15.16 -34.80
N ASP A 160 -16.77 14.43 -34.90
CA ASP A 160 -16.45 13.60 -36.07
C ASP A 160 -17.48 12.48 -36.26
N PHE A 161 -17.87 11.81 -35.17
CA PHE A 161 -18.90 10.77 -35.24
C PHE A 161 -20.26 11.32 -35.66
N ARG A 162 -20.67 12.48 -35.14
CA ARG A 162 -21.91 13.14 -35.56
C ARG A 162 -21.85 13.59 -37.03
N ALA A 163 -20.70 14.13 -37.47
CA ALA A 163 -20.49 14.53 -38.86
C ALA A 163 -20.55 13.34 -39.83
N ALA A 164 -20.11 12.16 -39.39
CA ALA A 164 -20.25 10.91 -40.13
C ALA A 164 -21.68 10.30 -40.03
N GLY A 165 -22.62 10.96 -39.35
CA GLY A 165 -24.01 10.52 -39.20
C GLY A 165 -24.21 9.36 -38.21
N LEU A 166 -23.24 9.10 -37.33
CA LEU A 166 -23.35 8.07 -36.29
C LEU A 166 -24.21 8.60 -35.14
N THR A 167 -25.21 7.81 -34.73
CA THR A 167 -26.17 8.15 -33.69
C THR A 167 -26.08 7.21 -32.48
N THR A 168 -26.71 7.59 -31.37
CA THR A 168 -26.90 6.71 -30.21
C THR A 168 -27.67 5.44 -30.58
N GLY A 169 -28.66 5.54 -31.47
CA GLY A 169 -29.43 4.38 -31.97
C GLY A 169 -28.56 3.41 -32.76
N ASP A 170 -27.75 3.91 -33.69
CA ASP A 170 -26.79 3.11 -34.47
C ASP A 170 -25.86 2.31 -33.53
N CYS A 171 -25.33 2.98 -32.50
CA CYS A 171 -24.45 2.35 -31.52
C CYS A 171 -25.17 1.28 -30.67
N GLY A 172 -26.43 1.52 -30.31
CA GLY A 172 -27.27 0.54 -29.60
C GLY A 172 -27.51 -0.71 -30.44
N PHE A 173 -27.83 -0.52 -31.72
CA PHE A 173 -27.99 -1.59 -32.71
C PHE A 173 -26.69 -2.38 -32.91
N ALA A 174 -25.58 -1.70 -33.20
CA ALA A 174 -24.27 -2.32 -33.40
C ALA A 174 -23.80 -3.13 -32.18
N ALA A 175 -24.05 -2.63 -30.96
CA ALA A 175 -23.77 -3.39 -29.74
C ALA A 175 -24.60 -4.68 -29.66
N GLY A 176 -25.88 -4.65 -30.07
CA GLY A 176 -26.73 -5.84 -30.13
C GLY A 176 -26.20 -6.87 -31.13
N VAL A 177 -25.78 -6.42 -32.31
CA VAL A 177 -25.14 -7.28 -33.31
C VAL A 177 -23.84 -7.89 -32.76
N GLU A 178 -23.00 -7.13 -32.06
CA GLU A 178 -21.80 -7.70 -31.41
C GLU A 178 -22.14 -8.77 -30.37
N TYR A 179 -23.14 -8.53 -29.52
CA TYR A 179 -23.58 -9.54 -28.54
C TYR A 179 -24.11 -10.82 -29.18
N SER A 180 -24.65 -10.74 -30.40
CA SER A 180 -25.08 -11.93 -31.14
C SER A 180 -23.93 -12.89 -31.45
N ARG A 181 -22.67 -12.42 -31.46
CA ARG A 181 -21.48 -13.25 -31.72
C ARG A 181 -20.99 -14.02 -30.50
N LEU A 182 -21.52 -13.71 -29.32
CA LEU A 182 -21.19 -14.48 -28.12
C LEU A 182 -21.68 -15.92 -28.30
N GLY A 183 -20.76 -16.87 -28.17
CA GLY A 183 -21.06 -18.28 -28.16
C GLY A 183 -21.92 -18.65 -26.95
N ARG A 184 -22.63 -19.77 -27.06
CA ARG A 184 -23.33 -20.35 -25.92
C ARG A 184 -22.33 -21.14 -25.08
N ALA A 185 -22.12 -20.70 -23.84
CA ALA A 185 -21.36 -21.49 -22.88
C ALA A 185 -22.28 -22.61 -22.38
N GLU A 186 -21.96 -23.85 -22.71
CA GLU A 186 -22.63 -25.01 -22.12
C GLU A 186 -22.08 -25.23 -20.71
N LEU A 187 -22.64 -24.46 -19.77
CA LEU A 187 -22.28 -24.48 -18.37
C LEU A 187 -23.33 -25.24 -17.58
N HIS A 188 -22.86 -26.18 -16.76
CA HIS A 188 -23.65 -26.70 -15.66
C HIS A 188 -22.78 -26.86 -14.41
N PRO A 189 -23.37 -26.74 -13.20
CA PRO A 189 -22.61 -26.74 -11.95
C PRO A 189 -21.74 -27.97 -11.70
N GLY A 190 -22.14 -29.12 -12.23
CA GLY A 190 -21.45 -30.40 -12.07
C GLY A 190 -20.15 -30.56 -12.87
N GLN A 191 -19.85 -29.63 -13.78
CA GLN A 191 -18.55 -29.60 -14.47
C GLN A 191 -17.44 -29.20 -13.50
N ASP A 192 -16.27 -29.82 -13.65
CA ASP A 192 -15.07 -29.40 -12.92
C ASP A 192 -14.67 -27.97 -13.30
N HIS A 193 -13.91 -27.32 -12.41
CA HIS A 193 -13.53 -25.93 -12.58
C HIS A 193 -12.79 -25.62 -13.90
N ALA A 194 -11.92 -26.51 -14.38
CA ALA A 194 -11.16 -26.28 -15.61
C ALA A 194 -12.08 -26.35 -16.84
N THR A 195 -12.97 -27.35 -16.89
CA THR A 195 -13.96 -27.49 -17.97
C THR A 195 -14.89 -26.28 -18.05
N GLN A 196 -15.40 -25.79 -16.92
CA GLN A 196 -16.23 -24.57 -16.91
C GLN A 196 -15.43 -23.37 -17.41
N HIS A 197 -14.17 -23.24 -16.98
CA HIS A 197 -13.32 -22.14 -17.39
C HIS A 197 -13.06 -22.15 -18.90
N GLU A 198 -12.78 -23.32 -19.47
CA GLU A 198 -12.62 -23.48 -20.92
C GLU A 198 -13.92 -23.26 -21.69
N ALA A 199 -15.07 -23.71 -21.18
CA ALA A 199 -16.38 -23.50 -21.80
C ALA A 199 -16.74 -22.02 -21.84
N VAL A 200 -16.53 -21.28 -20.74
CA VAL A 200 -16.68 -19.82 -20.71
C VAL A 200 -15.66 -19.18 -21.64
N GLN A 201 -14.40 -19.61 -21.65
CA GLN A 201 -13.37 -18.99 -22.49
C GLN A 201 -13.61 -19.22 -24.00
N ARG A 202 -14.21 -20.34 -24.38
CA ARG A 202 -14.64 -20.63 -25.76
C ARG A 202 -15.90 -19.87 -26.16
N ALA A 203 -16.86 -19.74 -25.25
CA ALA A 203 -18.13 -19.07 -25.51
C ALA A 203 -18.05 -17.54 -25.43
N VAL A 204 -17.21 -17.03 -24.53
CA VAL A 204 -16.91 -15.61 -24.42
C VAL A 204 -15.88 -15.29 -25.49
N ASP A 205 -16.37 -14.85 -26.64
CA ASP A 205 -15.57 -14.03 -27.51
C ASP A 205 -15.33 -12.69 -26.80
N ARG A 206 -14.22 -12.64 -26.04
CA ARG A 206 -13.81 -11.43 -25.28
C ARG A 206 -13.76 -10.20 -26.17
N GLU A 207 -13.49 -10.41 -27.46
CA GLU A 207 -13.54 -9.37 -28.45
C GLU A 207 -14.97 -8.90 -28.69
N ALA A 208 -15.91 -9.79 -29.03
CA ALA A 208 -17.32 -9.40 -29.23
C ALA A 208 -17.88 -8.64 -28.02
N PHE A 209 -17.58 -9.08 -26.79
CA PHE A 209 -17.97 -8.33 -25.59
C PHE A 209 -17.33 -6.94 -25.51
N THR A 210 -16.02 -6.86 -25.78
CA THR A 210 -15.28 -5.59 -25.77
C THR A 210 -15.83 -4.63 -26.83
N LEU A 211 -16.09 -5.10 -28.05
CA LEU A 211 -16.64 -4.28 -29.13
C LEU A 211 -18.08 -3.84 -28.85
N ALA A 212 -18.92 -4.74 -28.30
CA ALA A 212 -20.27 -4.37 -27.87
C ALA A 212 -20.24 -3.26 -26.80
N ARG A 213 -19.26 -3.32 -25.88
CA ARG A 213 -19.06 -2.28 -24.86
C ARG A 213 -18.52 -0.99 -25.45
N THR A 214 -17.60 -1.05 -26.41
CA THR A 214 -17.17 0.12 -27.19
C THR A 214 -18.36 0.85 -27.80
N TRP A 215 -19.23 0.15 -28.51
CA TRP A 215 -20.43 0.74 -29.10
C TRP A 215 -21.34 1.37 -28.06
N ARG A 216 -21.62 0.66 -26.95
CA ARG A 216 -22.43 1.20 -25.84
C ARG A 216 -21.83 2.49 -25.26
N CYS A 217 -20.52 2.56 -25.13
CA CYS A 217 -19.83 3.73 -24.61
C CYS A 217 -19.89 4.90 -25.61
N ILE A 218 -19.61 4.69 -26.89
CA ILE A 218 -19.78 5.72 -27.93
C ILE A 218 -21.21 6.25 -27.93
N GLY A 219 -22.21 5.37 -27.91
CA GLY A 219 -23.62 5.76 -27.90
C GLY A 219 -24.02 6.58 -26.67
N ALA A 220 -23.48 6.23 -25.50
CA ALA A 220 -23.72 6.97 -24.25
C ALA A 220 -23.06 8.36 -24.28
N GLU A 221 -21.88 8.51 -24.88
CA GLU A 221 -21.24 9.82 -25.04
C GLU A 221 -21.91 10.67 -26.13
N LEU A 222 -22.37 10.06 -27.23
CA LEU A 222 -23.14 10.74 -28.27
C LEU A 222 -24.48 11.29 -27.77
N ALA A 223 -25.03 10.71 -26.71
CA ALA A 223 -26.25 11.19 -26.06
C ALA A 223 -26.04 12.50 -25.29
N THR A 224 -24.79 12.87 -24.98
CA THR A 224 -24.44 14.17 -24.38
C THR A 224 -24.38 15.26 -25.44
N GLN A 225 -24.29 16.53 -25.03
CA GLN A 225 -24.09 17.68 -25.92
C GLN A 225 -22.61 17.95 -26.23
N ARG A 226 -21.68 17.20 -25.64
CA ARG A 226 -20.22 17.36 -25.86
C ARG A 226 -19.83 17.14 -27.31
N THR A 227 -18.87 17.91 -27.81
CA THR A 227 -18.33 17.77 -29.17
C THR A 227 -16.87 17.32 -29.22
N GLY A 228 -16.16 17.39 -28.10
CA GLY A 228 -14.73 17.11 -28.03
C GLY A 228 -14.38 15.62 -27.93
N PRO A 229 -13.23 15.29 -27.33
CA PRO A 229 -12.72 13.92 -27.25
C PRO A 229 -13.63 12.98 -26.46
N LEU A 230 -13.62 11.70 -26.83
CA LEU A 230 -14.29 10.66 -26.03
C LEU A 230 -13.58 10.47 -24.69
N MET A 231 -14.36 10.36 -23.62
CA MET A 231 -13.87 10.14 -22.26
C MET A 231 -13.68 8.67 -21.95
N SER A 232 -14.55 7.81 -22.49
CA SER A 232 -14.55 6.38 -22.19
C SER A 232 -13.57 5.56 -23.02
N LEU A 233 -13.02 6.11 -24.11
CA LEU A 233 -12.13 5.37 -25.00
C LEU A 233 -11.09 6.26 -25.67
N ARG A 234 -10.03 5.62 -26.16
CA ARG A 234 -8.96 6.28 -26.91
C ARG A 234 -8.40 5.33 -27.96
N PHE A 235 -8.21 5.84 -29.18
CA PHE A 235 -7.47 5.14 -30.23
C PHE A 235 -5.98 5.47 -30.09
N GLU A 236 -5.17 4.48 -29.74
CA GLU A 236 -3.71 4.59 -29.57
C GLU A 236 -3.03 3.97 -30.79
N TYR A 237 -2.35 4.79 -31.58
CA TYR A 237 -1.63 4.36 -32.78
C TYR A 237 -0.13 4.24 -32.49
N ASP A 238 0.54 3.29 -33.14
CA ASP A 238 1.98 3.05 -33.05
C ASP A 238 2.49 2.95 -31.61
N ARG A 239 1.71 2.33 -30.72
CA ARG A 239 2.08 2.17 -29.32
C ARG A 239 3.13 1.07 -29.19
N LEU A 240 4.30 1.41 -28.66
CA LEU A 240 5.33 0.41 -28.35
C LEU A 240 4.86 -0.51 -27.20
N ASN A 241 4.64 -1.77 -27.53
CA ASN A 241 4.48 -2.81 -26.53
C ASN A 241 5.86 -3.13 -25.92
N ARG A 242 6.07 -2.66 -24.68
CA ARG A 242 7.36 -2.84 -23.97
C ARG A 242 7.74 -4.30 -23.70
N LYS A 243 6.79 -5.24 -23.77
CA LYS A 243 7.07 -6.66 -23.54
C LYS A 243 7.56 -7.35 -24.82
N THR A 244 6.97 -7.02 -25.96
CA THR A 244 7.27 -7.65 -27.26
C THR A 244 8.23 -6.83 -28.11
N GLY A 245 8.39 -5.54 -27.83
CA GLY A 245 9.15 -4.60 -28.65
C GLY A 245 8.44 -4.17 -29.94
N THR A 246 7.19 -4.59 -30.16
CA THR A 246 6.43 -4.30 -31.39
C THR A 246 5.55 -3.07 -31.24
N LEU A 247 5.27 -2.40 -32.36
CA LEU A 247 4.25 -1.35 -32.42
C LEU A 247 2.87 -1.98 -32.57
N GLU A 248 1.89 -1.46 -31.83
CA GLU A 248 0.51 -1.95 -31.83
C GLU A 248 -0.47 -0.78 -31.95
N ASN A 249 -1.57 -1.02 -32.65
CA ASN A 249 -2.69 -0.10 -32.79
C ASN A 249 -3.85 -0.59 -31.93
N LEU A 250 -4.12 0.09 -30.81
CA LEU A 250 -5.07 -0.36 -29.80
C LEU A 250 -6.20 0.66 -29.60
N LEU A 251 -7.42 0.15 -29.60
CA LEU A 251 -8.58 0.81 -29.01
C LEU A 251 -8.59 0.46 -27.52
N ARG A 252 -8.36 1.48 -26.67
CA ARG A 252 -8.47 1.37 -25.23
C ARG A 252 -9.85 1.82 -24.77
N LEU A 253 -10.47 1.07 -23.87
CA LEU A 253 -11.79 1.34 -23.30
C LEU A 253 -11.71 1.35 -21.76
N ASP A 254 -12.05 2.49 -21.18
CA ASP A 254 -12.06 2.79 -19.75
C ASP A 254 -13.44 3.34 -19.36
N TYR A 255 -14.24 2.61 -18.58
CA TYR A 255 -15.61 3.04 -18.24
C TYR A 255 -16.02 2.58 -16.85
N SER A 256 -17.07 3.17 -16.29
CA SER A 256 -17.71 2.72 -15.05
C SER A 256 -19.01 1.98 -15.33
N VAL A 257 -19.26 0.90 -14.59
CA VAL A 257 -20.58 0.25 -14.55
C VAL A 257 -21.50 0.97 -13.56
N GLU A 258 -22.82 0.84 -13.74
CA GLU A 258 -23.80 1.47 -12.84
C GLU A 258 -23.96 0.68 -11.53
N GLY A 259 -24.35 1.38 -10.46
CA GLY A 259 -24.71 0.75 -9.18
C GLY A 259 -25.94 -0.15 -9.33
N LEU A 260 -25.89 -1.36 -8.79
CA LEU A 260 -26.97 -2.35 -8.93
C LEU A 260 -28.16 -2.10 -8.01
N PHE A 261 -27.98 -1.41 -6.88
CA PHE A 261 -28.96 -1.29 -5.78
C PHE A 261 -29.60 0.10 -5.76
N GLN A 262 -30.39 0.41 -6.78
CA GLN A 262 -31.09 1.67 -7.00
C GLN A 262 -32.43 1.77 -6.24
N THR A 263 -33.12 0.66 -5.99
CA THR A 263 -34.50 0.70 -5.40
C THR A 263 -34.60 0.21 -3.95
N VAL A 264 -33.59 -0.52 -3.46
CA VAL A 264 -33.53 -1.01 -2.08
C VAL A 264 -32.87 0.03 -1.17
N PRO A 265 -33.33 0.20 0.08
CA PRO A 265 -32.63 1.05 1.05
C PRO A 265 -31.15 0.69 1.17
N LEU A 266 -30.28 1.71 1.15
CA LEU A 266 -28.83 1.56 1.10
C LEU A 266 -28.19 2.40 2.22
N LEU A 267 -27.41 1.75 3.08
CA LEU A 267 -26.57 2.39 4.09
C LEU A 267 -25.11 2.22 3.70
N MET A 268 -24.37 3.32 3.60
CA MET A 268 -22.92 3.30 3.37
C MET A 268 -22.19 3.76 4.63
N ILE A 269 -21.18 2.99 5.04
CA ILE A 269 -20.32 3.31 6.17
C ILE A 269 -18.89 3.41 5.62
N ASP A 270 -18.37 4.62 5.49
CA ASP A 270 -17.03 4.86 4.98
C ASP A 270 -16.44 6.10 5.66
N ALA A 271 -15.29 5.92 6.32
CA ALA A 271 -14.60 6.99 7.04
C ALA A 271 -14.07 8.09 6.11
N ASP A 272 -13.84 7.77 4.84
CA ASP A 272 -13.28 8.66 3.84
C ASP A 272 -14.29 8.98 2.73
N ALA A 273 -15.58 8.68 2.88
CA ALA A 273 -16.63 8.88 1.87
C ALA A 273 -16.52 10.25 1.15
N ASP A 274 -16.55 10.23 -0.19
CA ASP A 274 -16.65 11.45 -1.00
C ASP A 274 -18.06 11.59 -1.60
N PRO A 275 -18.82 12.64 -1.24
CA PRO A 275 -20.18 12.82 -1.73
C PRO A 275 -20.30 12.82 -3.25
N MET A 276 -19.41 13.49 -3.96
CA MET A 276 -19.47 13.61 -5.42
C MET A 276 -19.27 12.25 -6.10
N LEU A 277 -18.36 11.41 -5.59
CA LEU A 277 -18.16 10.07 -6.14
C LEU A 277 -19.33 9.14 -5.83
N ILE A 278 -19.96 9.28 -4.67
CA ILE A 278 -21.13 8.46 -4.31
C ILE A 278 -22.35 8.90 -5.11
N GLU A 279 -22.59 10.20 -5.25
CA GLU A 279 -23.68 10.79 -6.04
C GLU A 279 -23.62 10.37 -7.51
N ARG A 280 -22.43 10.14 -8.07
CA ARG A 280 -22.28 9.57 -9.42
C ARG A 280 -23.04 8.25 -9.58
N PHE A 281 -23.12 7.41 -8.55
CA PHE A 281 -23.82 6.13 -8.62
C PHE A 281 -25.19 6.14 -7.97
N TYR A 282 -25.37 6.98 -6.94
CA TYR A 282 -26.59 7.13 -6.15
C TYR A 282 -26.90 8.61 -5.94
N PRO A 283 -27.54 9.28 -6.92
CA PRO A 283 -27.76 10.73 -6.90
C PRO A 283 -28.58 11.25 -5.72
N ASN A 284 -29.35 10.37 -5.06
CA ASN A 284 -30.21 10.71 -3.93
C ASN A 284 -29.60 10.36 -2.56
N ALA A 285 -28.30 10.05 -2.51
CA ALA A 285 -27.61 9.72 -1.26
C ALA A 285 -27.59 10.93 -0.30
N THR A 286 -27.76 10.65 0.99
CA THR A 286 -27.63 11.66 2.06
C THR A 286 -26.40 11.34 2.91
N PHE A 287 -25.73 12.38 3.42
CA PHE A 287 -24.44 12.25 4.09
C PHE A 287 -24.52 12.74 5.54
N ASN A 288 -24.00 11.92 6.45
CA ASN A 288 -23.83 12.27 7.86
C ASN A 288 -22.38 12.01 8.26
N GLN A 289 -21.72 13.02 8.81
CA GLN A 289 -20.35 12.90 9.29
C GLN A 289 -20.33 12.77 10.81
N VAL A 290 -19.65 11.73 11.30
CA VAL A 290 -19.44 11.51 12.73
C VAL A 290 -17.98 11.80 13.06
N ALA A 291 -17.73 12.82 13.88
CA ALA A 291 -16.40 13.14 14.36
C ALA A 291 -16.04 12.27 15.58
N ALA A 292 -14.88 11.63 15.55
CA ALA A 292 -14.34 10.85 16.67
C ALA A 292 -13.08 11.53 17.22
N ARG A 293 -13.02 11.71 18.55
CA ARG A 293 -11.83 12.22 19.24
C ARG A 293 -10.87 11.08 19.55
N TRP A 294 -9.58 11.28 19.29
CA TRP A 294 -8.52 10.35 19.69
C TRP A 294 -7.87 10.85 20.96
N THR A 295 -7.74 9.99 21.98
CA THR A 295 -7.14 10.34 23.28
C THR A 295 -5.81 9.64 23.51
N GLY A 296 -5.66 8.38 23.09
CA GLY A 296 -4.41 7.62 23.22
C GLY A 296 -3.53 7.60 21.97
N THR A 297 -3.69 8.52 21.01
CA THR A 297 -2.88 8.53 19.78
C THR A 297 -2.26 9.89 19.57
N ARG A 298 -0.93 9.92 19.37
CA ARG A 298 -0.17 11.12 19.02
C ARG A 298 0.31 11.03 17.58
N VAL A 299 -0.03 12.01 16.76
CA VAL A 299 0.30 12.08 15.34
C VAL A 299 1.34 13.16 15.09
N ARG A 300 2.46 12.81 14.46
CA ARG A 300 3.49 13.74 14.02
C ARG A 300 3.63 13.65 12.50
N GLN A 301 3.69 14.79 11.83
CA GLN A 301 3.77 14.82 10.36
C GLN A 301 4.97 15.61 9.86
N VAL A 302 5.66 15.04 8.87
CA VAL A 302 6.75 15.70 8.15
C VAL A 302 6.21 16.73 7.17
N THR A 303 6.81 17.92 7.14
CA THR A 303 6.34 19.03 6.28
C THR A 303 7.25 19.31 5.09
N ASP A 304 8.51 18.87 5.12
CA ASP A 304 9.56 19.19 4.14
C ASP A 304 9.86 18.03 3.16
N ARG A 305 9.12 16.93 3.21
CA ARG A 305 9.29 15.78 2.30
C ARG A 305 7.97 15.21 1.80
N THR A 306 7.90 14.97 0.49
CA THR A 306 6.71 14.39 -0.16
C THR A 306 6.70 12.86 -0.17
N GLY A 307 7.87 12.20 -0.16
CA GLY A 307 7.95 10.73 -0.21
C GLY A 307 7.40 10.12 -1.51
N SER A 308 7.96 10.53 -2.66
CA SER A 308 7.52 10.01 -3.96
C SER A 308 8.07 8.61 -4.25
N LYS A 309 7.40 7.88 -5.15
CA LYS A 309 7.88 6.57 -5.62
C LYS A 309 9.29 6.61 -6.18
N LEU A 310 9.65 7.68 -6.88
CA LEU A 310 11.00 7.84 -7.43
C LEU A 310 12.06 8.09 -6.34
N ALA A 311 11.72 8.81 -5.27
CA ALA A 311 12.66 9.10 -4.19
C ALA A 311 13.14 7.82 -3.49
N PHE A 312 12.25 6.84 -3.33
CA PHE A 312 12.59 5.57 -2.68
C PHE A 312 13.29 4.54 -3.58
N LYS A 313 13.55 4.87 -4.86
CA LYS A 313 14.50 4.09 -5.68
C LYS A 313 15.94 4.24 -5.17
N GLU A 314 16.26 5.39 -4.59
CA GLU A 314 17.55 5.65 -3.98
C GLU A 314 17.67 4.89 -2.65
N LYS A 315 18.69 4.02 -2.53
CA LYS A 315 18.94 3.22 -1.31
C LYS A 315 19.08 4.11 -0.06
N SER A 316 19.79 5.24 -0.18
CA SER A 316 20.00 6.17 0.94
C SER A 316 18.70 6.66 1.59
N ASN A 317 17.62 6.82 0.81
CA ASN A 317 16.33 7.24 1.33
C ASN A 317 15.60 6.09 2.03
N ARG A 318 15.75 4.85 1.54
CA ARG A 318 15.22 3.65 2.22
C ARG A 318 15.96 3.39 3.53
N ASP A 319 17.28 3.54 3.54
CA ASP A 319 18.12 3.39 4.74
C ASP A 319 17.73 4.41 5.81
N ARG A 320 17.45 5.67 5.43
CA ARG A 320 16.95 6.70 6.35
C ARG A 320 15.60 6.34 6.96
N VAL A 321 14.65 5.82 6.17
CA VAL A 321 13.35 5.35 6.68
C VAL A 321 13.54 4.20 7.66
N ARG A 322 14.39 3.23 7.31
CA ARG A 322 14.73 2.11 8.21
C ARG A 322 15.36 2.63 9.50
N GLY A 323 16.25 3.61 9.41
CA GLY A 323 16.85 4.29 10.56
C GLY A 323 15.81 4.95 11.46
N ILE A 324 14.84 5.68 10.90
CA ILE A 324 13.71 6.25 11.66
C ILE A 324 12.93 5.15 12.39
N ALA A 325 12.66 4.03 11.72
CA ALA A 325 11.92 2.93 12.32
C ALA A 325 12.70 2.27 13.46
N LEU A 326 14.00 2.01 13.29
CA LEU A 326 14.86 1.47 14.34
C LEU A 326 14.99 2.41 15.52
N ASP A 327 15.16 3.71 15.27
CA ASP A 327 15.24 4.71 16.33
C ASP A 327 13.94 4.78 17.13
N LEU A 328 12.79 4.68 16.47
CA LEU A 328 11.48 4.64 17.14
C LEU A 328 11.28 3.35 17.94
N VAL A 329 11.73 2.20 17.42
CA VAL A 329 11.72 0.92 18.15
C VAL A 329 12.53 1.04 19.44
N ASP A 330 13.73 1.62 19.37
CA ASP A 330 14.60 1.81 20.53
C ASP A 330 13.97 2.76 21.56
N GLN A 331 13.43 3.90 21.12
CA GLN A 331 12.72 4.85 21.99
C GLN A 331 11.50 4.22 22.68
N LEU A 332 10.80 3.31 22.01
CA LEU A 332 9.61 2.64 22.53
C LEU A 332 9.93 1.31 23.23
N ALA A 333 11.20 0.89 23.32
CA ALA A 333 11.60 -0.40 23.88
C ALA A 333 11.05 -0.66 25.30
N PRO A 334 11.09 0.30 26.25
CA PRO A 334 10.51 0.10 27.58
C PRO A 334 9.00 -0.17 27.53
N HIS A 335 8.28 0.51 26.64
CA HIS A 335 6.84 0.36 26.49
C HIS A 335 6.47 -0.96 25.81
N ILE A 336 7.22 -1.34 24.76
CA ILE A 336 7.11 -2.63 24.07
C ILE A 336 7.31 -3.78 25.08
N GLU A 337 8.35 -3.69 25.92
CA GLU A 337 8.63 -4.73 26.92
C GLU A 337 7.59 -4.77 28.04
N ALA A 338 7.08 -3.61 28.48
CA ALA A 338 5.97 -3.56 29.43
C ALA A 338 4.71 -4.27 28.88
N ILE A 339 4.38 -4.08 27.60
CA ILE A 339 3.27 -4.78 26.94
C ILE A 339 3.54 -6.28 26.86
N ARG A 340 4.75 -6.69 26.43
CA ARG A 340 5.16 -8.11 26.38
C ARG A 340 5.02 -8.78 27.74
N ARG A 341 5.52 -8.15 28.81
CA ARG A 341 5.42 -8.63 30.19
C ARG A 341 3.97 -8.76 30.64
N ARG A 342 3.13 -7.74 30.39
CA ARG A 342 1.70 -7.77 30.73
C ARG A 342 0.96 -8.90 30.00
N ASN A 343 1.31 -9.16 28.75
CA ASN A 343 0.69 -10.22 27.95
C ASN A 343 1.09 -11.62 28.42
N ARG A 344 2.37 -11.83 28.78
CA ARG A 344 2.84 -13.08 29.40
C ARG A 344 2.08 -13.41 30.69
N LEU A 345 1.81 -12.39 31.52
CA LEU A 345 1.12 -12.56 32.80
C LEU A 345 -0.39 -12.85 32.70
N LYS A 346 -1.05 -12.49 31.59
CA LYS A 346 -2.51 -12.63 31.43
C LYS A 346 -2.93 -13.90 30.67
N GLU A 347 -2.00 -14.80 30.35
CA GLU A 347 -2.22 -15.96 29.46
C GLU A 347 -2.95 -15.59 28.15
N ARG A 348 -2.82 -14.33 27.71
CA ARG A 348 -3.43 -13.87 26.47
C ARG A 348 -2.59 -14.46 25.33
N SER A 349 -3.28 -15.12 24.39
CA SER A 349 -2.75 -15.73 23.17
C SER A 349 -1.56 -14.94 22.55
N ALA A 350 -0.62 -15.68 21.96
CA ALA A 350 0.57 -15.27 21.19
C ALA A 350 0.29 -14.40 19.94
N THR A 351 -0.82 -13.66 19.94
CA THR A 351 -1.37 -12.84 18.86
C THR A 351 -1.25 -11.34 19.12
N LEU A 352 -0.77 -10.91 20.30
CA LEU A 352 -0.48 -9.50 20.58
C LEU A 352 0.98 -9.18 20.25
N ASP A 353 1.19 -8.48 19.15
CA ASP A 353 2.50 -7.99 18.76
C ASP A 353 2.59 -6.46 18.92
N PRO A 354 3.32 -5.96 19.93
CA PRO A 354 3.47 -4.53 20.17
C PRO A 354 4.49 -3.84 19.25
N ARG A 355 5.23 -4.57 18.40
CA ARG A 355 6.26 -3.96 17.54
C ARG A 355 5.65 -2.89 16.62
N PRO A 356 6.36 -1.78 16.35
CA PRO A 356 5.93 -0.77 15.39
C PRO A 356 5.59 -1.36 14.01
N LEU A 357 4.62 -0.74 13.35
CA LEU A 357 4.25 -1.04 11.96
C LEU A 357 4.80 0.03 11.02
N VAL A 358 5.49 -0.38 9.96
CA VAL A 358 5.84 0.49 8.84
C VAL A 358 4.89 0.19 7.69
N VAL A 359 4.09 1.18 7.27
CA VAL A 359 3.28 1.09 6.04
C VAL A 359 3.96 1.91 4.95
N CYS A 360 4.40 1.26 3.88
CA CYS A 360 5.17 1.91 2.81
C CYS A 360 4.63 1.58 1.41
N GLN A 361 5.36 1.97 0.37
CA GLN A 361 5.07 1.50 -0.99
C GLN A 361 5.65 0.10 -1.18
N MET A 362 4.97 -0.74 -1.97
CA MET A 362 5.38 -2.14 -2.24
C MET A 362 6.85 -2.26 -2.64
N GLN A 363 7.36 -1.36 -3.49
CA GLN A 363 8.78 -1.34 -3.91
C GLN A 363 9.79 -1.15 -2.76
N VAL A 364 9.40 -0.53 -1.64
CA VAL A 364 10.28 -0.35 -0.47
C VAL A 364 10.35 -1.65 0.31
N GLU A 365 9.20 -2.28 0.51
CA GLU A 365 9.11 -3.61 1.11
C GLU A 365 9.90 -4.63 0.27
N ASP A 366 9.71 -4.65 -1.05
CA ASP A 366 10.42 -5.55 -1.97
C ASP A 366 11.93 -5.31 -1.93
N ALA A 367 12.38 -4.04 -1.98
CA ALA A 367 13.79 -3.72 -1.89
C ALA A 367 14.41 -4.19 -0.55
N TRP A 368 13.72 -4.04 0.57
CA TRP A 368 14.22 -4.54 1.86
C TRP A 368 14.29 -6.08 1.92
N LYS A 369 13.38 -6.79 1.24
CA LYS A 369 13.46 -8.25 1.10
C LYS A 369 14.68 -8.64 0.27
N GLU A 370 14.90 -7.98 -0.87
CA GLU A 370 16.06 -8.20 -1.75
C GLU A 370 17.39 -7.88 -1.05
N GLU A 371 17.40 -6.87 -0.18
CA GLU A 371 18.54 -6.48 0.65
C GLU A 371 18.79 -7.43 1.85
N GLY A 372 17.95 -8.47 2.04
CA GLY A 372 18.12 -9.48 3.07
C GLY A 372 17.78 -8.99 4.48
N HIS A 373 17.00 -7.91 4.62
CA HIS A 373 16.61 -7.43 5.94
C HIS A 373 15.59 -8.36 6.59
N ALA A 374 15.79 -8.66 7.88
CA ALA A 374 14.83 -9.35 8.74
C ALA A 374 13.61 -8.45 8.98
N ILE A 375 12.63 -8.52 8.07
CA ILE A 375 11.36 -7.82 8.17
C ILE A 375 10.23 -8.84 8.20
N GLU A 376 9.29 -8.65 9.13
CA GLU A 376 8.04 -9.41 9.10
C GLU A 376 7.05 -8.65 8.19
N TYR A 377 6.63 -9.30 7.11
CA TYR A 377 5.67 -8.75 6.16
C TYR A 377 4.46 -9.67 6.02
N ASP A 378 3.38 -9.12 5.49
CA ASP A 378 2.13 -9.85 5.33
C ASP A 378 2.26 -11.07 4.41
N GLY A 379 1.74 -12.22 4.85
CA GLY A 379 1.85 -13.49 4.13
C GLY A 379 3.24 -14.13 4.17
N GLY A 380 4.24 -13.47 4.77
CA GLY A 380 5.58 -14.01 5.01
C GLY A 380 5.68 -14.85 6.28
N PRO A 381 6.80 -15.58 6.48
CA PRO A 381 7.06 -16.25 7.74
C PRO A 381 7.18 -15.22 8.88
N ARG A 382 6.70 -15.57 10.08
CA ARG A 382 6.98 -14.75 11.26
C ARG A 382 8.49 -14.70 11.47
N VAL A 383 9.01 -13.49 11.70
CA VAL A 383 10.42 -13.26 12.02
C VAL A 383 10.45 -12.71 13.44
N PRO A 384 10.60 -13.56 14.47
CA PRO A 384 10.52 -13.14 15.88
C PRO A 384 11.46 -11.99 16.22
N ASP A 385 12.65 -11.96 15.58
CA ASP A 385 13.70 -10.99 15.83
C ASP A 385 13.63 -9.74 14.93
N ALA A 386 12.62 -9.65 14.04
CA ALA A 386 12.43 -8.44 13.26
C ALA A 386 12.08 -7.27 14.20
N PRO A 387 12.75 -6.11 14.09
CA PRO A 387 12.55 -4.99 15.00
C PRO A 387 11.17 -4.32 14.83
N PHE A 388 10.59 -4.40 13.64
CA PHE A 388 9.28 -3.85 13.29
C PHE A 388 8.62 -4.70 12.20
N ARG A 389 7.31 -4.50 12.03
CA ARG A 389 6.50 -5.14 10.98
C ARG A 389 6.38 -4.22 9.78
N VAL A 390 6.16 -4.78 8.60
CA VAL A 390 6.04 -4.05 7.34
C VAL A 390 4.75 -4.43 6.63
N ALA A 391 4.07 -3.43 6.08
CA ALA A 391 2.96 -3.59 5.15
C ALA A 391 3.11 -2.56 4.02
N HIS A 392 2.37 -2.74 2.93
CA HIS A 392 2.33 -1.78 1.85
C HIS A 392 0.91 -1.28 1.54
N PHE A 393 0.84 -0.05 1.03
CA PHE A 393 -0.40 0.55 0.53
C PHE A 393 -1.10 -0.38 -0.48
N GLY A 394 -2.42 -0.46 -0.40
CA GLY A 394 -3.25 -1.39 -1.16
C GLY A 394 -3.39 -2.78 -0.53
N ASN A 395 -2.51 -3.16 0.41
CA ASN A 395 -2.55 -4.44 1.12
C ASN A 395 -2.61 -4.28 2.65
N VAL A 396 -3.37 -3.31 3.16
CA VAL A 396 -3.61 -3.13 4.61
C VAL A 396 -5.03 -3.51 5.06
N ARG A 397 -5.99 -3.58 4.13
CA ARG A 397 -7.41 -3.82 4.44
C ARG A 397 -7.66 -5.27 4.89
N GLY A 398 -8.67 -5.47 5.74
CA GLY A 398 -9.10 -6.79 6.22
C GLY A 398 -8.18 -7.45 7.25
N LYS A 399 -7.18 -6.73 7.78
CA LYS A 399 -6.22 -7.24 8.75
C LYS A 399 -6.37 -6.55 10.10
N ASP A 400 -6.40 -7.36 11.16
CA ASP A 400 -6.54 -6.89 12.54
C ASP A 400 -5.28 -7.08 13.40
N ASP A 401 -4.20 -7.54 12.79
CA ASP A 401 -2.98 -7.91 13.52
C ASP A 401 -2.22 -6.72 14.09
N TRP A 402 -2.56 -5.49 13.69
CA TRP A 402 -1.82 -4.27 14.04
C TRP A 402 -2.50 -3.38 15.09
N ARG A 403 -3.64 -3.81 15.63
CA ARG A 403 -4.41 -3.03 16.61
C ARG A 403 -3.69 -2.76 17.94
N HIS A 404 -2.56 -3.43 18.19
CA HIS A 404 -1.78 -3.35 19.43
C HIS A 404 -0.35 -2.86 19.23
N THR A 405 0.04 -2.44 18.02
CA THR A 405 1.38 -1.90 17.80
C THR A 405 1.57 -0.60 18.59
N THR A 406 2.77 -0.35 19.09
CA THR A 406 3.08 0.88 19.83
C THR A 406 3.24 2.09 18.92
N ALA A 407 3.51 1.85 17.64
CA ALA A 407 3.59 2.91 16.64
C ALA A 407 3.19 2.46 15.23
N ALA A 408 2.85 3.44 14.39
CA ALA A 408 2.73 3.32 12.95
C ALA A 408 3.56 4.38 12.22
N ILE A 409 4.35 3.98 11.24
CA ILE A 409 5.16 4.85 10.39
C ILE A 409 4.62 4.75 8.97
N ILE A 410 4.00 5.83 8.49
CA ILE A 410 3.36 5.89 7.18
C ILE A 410 4.33 6.55 6.19
N VAL A 411 4.91 5.75 5.30
CA VAL A 411 6.04 6.13 4.44
C VAL A 411 5.57 6.54 3.05
N GLY A 412 5.58 7.85 2.80
CA GLY A 412 5.21 8.41 1.50
C GLY A 412 3.70 8.38 1.27
N ARG A 413 3.32 8.19 -0.01
CA ARG A 413 1.94 8.29 -0.48
C ARG A 413 1.72 7.46 -1.74
N ASN A 414 0.47 7.08 -2.00
CA ASN A 414 0.06 6.46 -3.25
C ASN A 414 -0.47 7.53 -4.21
N GLU A 415 0.38 8.13 -5.05
CA GLU A 415 -0.06 9.09 -6.09
C GLU A 415 0.03 8.46 -7.48
N PRO A 416 -1.10 8.40 -8.23
CA PRO A 416 -1.08 8.02 -9.64
C PRO A 416 -0.46 9.14 -10.50
N SER A 417 0.03 8.79 -11.69
CA SER A 417 0.40 9.81 -12.68
C SER A 417 -0.85 10.58 -13.15
N ALA A 418 -0.67 11.82 -13.65
CA ALA A 418 -1.77 12.61 -14.20
C ALA A 418 -2.59 11.85 -15.26
N PRO A 419 -1.98 11.17 -16.25
CA PRO A 419 -2.75 10.38 -17.22
C PRO A 419 -3.52 9.20 -16.60
N GLU A 420 -2.97 8.54 -15.57
CA GLU A 420 -3.68 7.46 -14.87
C GLU A 420 -4.88 7.99 -14.07
N LEU A 421 -4.71 9.14 -13.41
CA LEU A 421 -5.78 9.83 -12.68
C LEU A 421 -6.90 10.28 -13.61
N GLU A 422 -6.54 10.96 -14.71
CA GLU A 422 -7.47 11.43 -15.73
C GLU A 422 -8.20 10.25 -16.36
N ARG A 423 -7.51 9.14 -16.63
CA ARG A 423 -8.15 7.92 -17.17
C ARG A 423 -9.25 7.38 -16.25
N VAL A 424 -8.96 7.25 -14.94
CA VAL A 424 -9.95 6.76 -13.97
C VAL A 424 -11.11 7.76 -13.83
N THR A 425 -10.80 9.06 -13.78
CA THR A 425 -11.81 10.12 -13.65
C THR A 425 -12.71 10.17 -14.89
N ARG A 426 -12.13 10.14 -16.09
CA ARG A 426 -12.88 10.10 -17.35
C ARG A 426 -13.76 8.86 -17.45
N ALA A 427 -13.28 7.70 -17.00
CA ALA A 427 -14.08 6.47 -16.94
C ALA A 427 -15.28 6.58 -15.99
N LEU A 428 -15.14 7.26 -14.86
CA LEU A 428 -16.24 7.51 -13.93
C LEU A 428 -17.27 8.47 -14.55
N PHE A 429 -16.81 9.54 -15.18
CA PHE A 429 -17.66 10.64 -15.63
C PHE A 429 -17.92 10.64 -17.14
N TYR A 430 -17.73 9.53 -17.85
CA TYR A 430 -17.87 9.51 -19.32
C TYR A 430 -19.28 9.86 -19.84
N LYS A 431 -20.31 9.78 -18.99
CA LYS A 431 -21.68 10.19 -19.31
C LYS A 431 -22.01 11.64 -18.95
N SER A 432 -21.04 12.36 -18.37
CA SER A 432 -21.19 13.77 -17.98
C SER A 432 -21.34 14.66 -19.21
N GLU A 433 -22.10 15.75 -19.07
CA GLU A 433 -22.14 16.84 -20.05
C GLU A 433 -20.85 17.66 -20.08
N GLU A 434 -20.09 17.65 -18.98
CA GLU A 434 -18.80 18.32 -18.87
C GLU A 434 -17.63 17.37 -19.12
N GLU A 435 -16.71 17.76 -20.01
CA GLU A 435 -15.46 17.06 -20.27
C GLU A 435 -14.51 17.16 -19.07
N VAL A 436 -13.74 16.10 -18.80
CA VAL A 436 -12.61 16.16 -17.86
C VAL A 436 -11.37 16.57 -18.65
N PRO A 437 -10.82 17.78 -18.43
CA PRO A 437 -9.63 18.25 -19.15
C PRO A 437 -8.42 17.41 -18.78
N GLU A 438 -7.51 17.23 -19.75
CA GLU A 438 -6.22 16.56 -19.55
C GLU A 438 -5.13 17.60 -19.27
N ILE A 439 -4.19 17.26 -18.42
CA ILE A 439 -3.04 18.11 -18.14
C ILE A 439 -2.08 18.06 -19.34
N GLU A 440 -1.71 19.23 -19.82
CA GLU A 440 -0.73 19.36 -20.89
C GLU A 440 0.69 19.05 -20.40
N ALA A 441 1.52 18.60 -21.33
CA ALA A 441 2.93 18.43 -21.05
C ALA A 441 3.58 19.80 -20.76
N ASN A 442 4.42 19.87 -19.74
CA ASN A 442 5.22 21.05 -19.48
C ASN A 442 6.31 21.26 -20.56
N ASP A 443 7.08 22.35 -20.45
CA ASP A 443 8.18 22.71 -21.35
C ASP A 443 9.24 21.61 -21.55
N ARG A 444 9.27 20.59 -20.67
CA ARG A 444 10.18 19.43 -20.74
C ARG A 444 9.50 18.17 -21.31
N GLY A 445 8.31 18.32 -21.91
CA GLY A 445 7.53 17.21 -22.45
C GLY A 445 6.96 16.26 -21.40
N ARG A 446 6.89 16.67 -20.12
CA ARG A 446 6.40 15.81 -19.02
C ARG A 446 5.01 16.25 -18.58
N ILE A 447 4.08 15.31 -18.53
CA ILE A 447 2.74 15.51 -17.96
C ILE A 447 2.84 15.29 -16.44
N VAL A 448 2.69 16.36 -15.66
CA VAL A 448 2.83 16.34 -14.20
C VAL A 448 1.71 17.11 -13.54
N LEU A 449 1.18 16.59 -12.44
CA LEU A 449 0.17 17.30 -11.64
C LEU A 449 0.74 18.65 -11.18
N PRO A 450 0.02 19.77 -11.40
CA PRO A 450 0.42 21.07 -10.87
C PRO A 450 0.43 21.02 -9.34
N LYS A 451 1.15 21.97 -8.73
CA LYS A 451 1.23 22.10 -7.28
C LYS A 451 0.56 23.39 -6.83
N ARG A 452 -0.05 23.34 -5.66
CA ARG A 452 -0.56 24.53 -4.95
C ARG A 452 -0.05 24.56 -3.52
N ALA A 453 0.10 25.78 -2.99
CA ALA A 453 0.40 25.99 -1.59
C ALA A 453 -0.84 25.64 -0.74
N VAL A 454 -0.64 24.81 0.29
CA VAL A 454 -1.67 24.48 1.28
C VAL A 454 -1.09 24.73 2.66
N THR A 455 -1.80 25.48 3.49
CA THR A 455 -1.42 25.72 4.88
C THR A 455 -2.06 24.68 5.78
N MET A 456 -1.24 23.91 6.49
CA MET A 456 -1.65 22.95 7.50
C MET A 456 -1.51 23.57 8.89
N THR A 457 -2.41 23.22 9.82
CA THR A 457 -2.35 23.66 11.22
C THR A 457 -2.40 22.44 12.13
N ALA A 458 -1.37 22.27 12.97
CA ALA A 458 -1.31 21.21 13.96
C ALA A 458 -2.08 21.58 15.24
N LYS A 459 -2.34 20.61 16.12
CA LYS A 459 -3.09 20.86 17.37
C LYS A 459 -2.34 21.74 18.37
N ASP A 460 -1.00 21.75 18.31
CA ASP A 460 -0.14 22.67 19.07
C ASP A 460 -0.17 24.13 18.56
N GLY A 461 -0.93 24.40 17.49
CA GLY A 461 -1.06 25.73 16.88
C GLY A 461 0.03 26.04 15.85
N SER A 462 1.04 25.19 15.68
CA SER A 462 2.06 25.34 14.64
C SER A 462 1.44 25.26 13.25
N LYS A 463 2.00 26.02 12.30
CA LYS A 463 1.53 26.09 10.91
C LYS A 463 2.65 25.74 9.95
N ALA A 464 2.32 25.06 8.88
CA ALA A 464 3.25 24.72 7.80
C ALA A 464 2.59 24.92 6.43
N THR A 465 3.26 25.66 5.55
CA THR A 465 2.82 25.82 4.15
C THR A 465 3.56 24.83 3.28
N VAL A 466 2.83 23.92 2.65
CA VAL A 466 3.38 22.81 1.85
C VAL A 466 2.92 22.89 0.40
N GLN A 467 3.74 22.40 -0.51
CA GLN A 467 3.41 22.31 -1.94
C GLN A 467 2.81 20.94 -2.24
N VAL A 468 1.53 20.92 -2.60
CA VAL A 468 0.74 19.70 -2.78
C VAL A 468 0.28 19.59 -4.22
N SER A 469 0.49 18.42 -4.82
CA SER A 469 -0.03 18.12 -6.16
C SER A 469 -1.55 18.03 -6.14
N TYR A 470 -2.19 18.65 -7.13
CA TYR A 470 -3.65 18.70 -7.28
C TYR A 470 -4.01 18.62 -8.77
N HIS A 471 -5.27 18.31 -9.07
CA HIS A 471 -5.80 18.44 -10.43
C HIS A 471 -6.70 19.68 -10.54
N PRO A 472 -6.64 20.48 -11.63
CA PRO A 472 -7.50 21.66 -11.78
C PRO A 472 -9.00 21.34 -11.85
N ASP A 473 -9.37 20.24 -12.52
CA ASP A 473 -10.73 19.69 -12.48
C ASP A 473 -11.04 19.09 -11.11
N GLU A 474 -12.12 19.54 -10.47
CA GLU A 474 -12.51 19.14 -9.12
C GLU A 474 -12.82 17.64 -9.02
N ARG A 475 -13.40 17.04 -10.07
CA ARG A 475 -13.72 15.60 -10.07
C ARG A 475 -12.43 14.79 -9.99
N ALA A 476 -11.45 15.15 -10.82
CA ALA A 476 -10.14 14.50 -10.79
C ALA A 476 -9.38 14.77 -9.48
N ASP A 477 -9.49 15.97 -8.90
CA ASP A 477 -8.84 16.26 -7.61
C ASP A 477 -9.44 15.44 -6.46
N ARG A 478 -10.75 15.24 -6.45
CA ARG A 478 -11.43 14.38 -5.46
C ARG A 478 -11.07 12.91 -5.65
N VAL A 479 -10.99 12.42 -6.89
CA VAL A 479 -10.48 11.08 -7.18
C VAL A 479 -9.03 10.93 -6.70
N LEU A 480 -8.18 11.95 -6.91
CA LEU A 480 -6.80 11.95 -6.40
C LEU A 480 -6.77 11.83 -4.88
N ARG A 481 -7.58 12.63 -4.17
CA ARG A 481 -7.67 12.57 -2.70
C ARG A 481 -8.18 11.22 -2.18
N GLN A 482 -9.10 10.59 -2.92
CA GLN A 482 -9.59 9.25 -2.61
C GLN A 482 -8.53 8.15 -2.83
N ILE A 483 -7.63 8.33 -3.80
CA ILE A 483 -6.55 7.36 -4.03
C ILE A 483 -5.38 7.59 -3.05
N ARG A 484 -5.07 8.85 -2.74
CA ARG A 484 -3.84 9.25 -2.05
C ARG A 484 -4.04 9.53 -0.57
N GLU A 485 -4.93 10.46 -0.22
CA GLU A 485 -5.17 10.88 1.17
C GLU A 485 -5.96 9.83 1.95
N ALA A 486 -7.01 9.25 1.35
CA ALA A 486 -7.78 8.19 2.01
C ALA A 486 -6.93 6.95 2.28
N GLU A 487 -5.98 6.61 1.40
CA GLU A 487 -5.07 5.48 1.63
C GLU A 487 -4.11 5.73 2.82
N ILE A 488 -3.70 6.99 3.06
CA ILE A 488 -2.98 7.38 4.28
C ILE A 488 -3.88 7.23 5.50
N SER A 489 -5.12 7.74 5.47
CA SER A 489 -6.10 7.56 6.56
C SER A 489 -6.30 6.08 6.89
N GLN A 490 -6.44 5.24 5.87
CA GLN A 490 -6.65 3.80 5.99
C GLN A 490 -5.44 3.09 6.61
N ALA A 491 -4.23 3.51 6.27
CA ALA A 491 -3.01 3.00 6.88
C ALA A 491 -2.92 3.38 8.37
N ILE A 492 -3.29 4.61 8.74
CA ILE A 492 -3.37 5.05 10.15
C ILE A 492 -4.46 4.26 10.90
N ALA A 493 -5.62 4.01 10.27
CA ALA A 493 -6.72 3.29 10.89
C ALA A 493 -6.34 1.86 11.33
N ARG A 494 -5.25 1.28 10.80
CA ARG A 494 -4.76 -0.05 11.19
C ARG A 494 -4.33 -0.15 12.65
N VAL A 495 -3.88 0.95 13.24
CA VAL A 495 -3.56 1.00 14.68
C VAL A 495 -4.77 1.34 15.55
N ARG A 496 -5.97 1.41 14.95
CA ARG A 496 -7.25 1.63 15.64
C ARG A 496 -7.23 2.83 16.60
N PRO A 497 -6.89 4.05 16.13
CA PRO A 497 -6.63 5.20 17.01
C PRO A 497 -7.81 5.58 17.90
N VAL A 498 -9.05 5.37 17.45
CA VAL A 498 -10.28 5.61 18.23
C VAL A 498 -10.37 4.72 19.49
N HIS A 499 -9.72 3.55 19.48
CA HIS A 499 -9.73 2.61 20.59
C HIS A 499 -8.50 2.77 21.52
N ARG A 500 -7.57 3.67 21.19
CA ARG A 500 -6.36 3.89 22.00
C ARG A 500 -6.66 4.79 23.18
N THR A 501 -6.06 4.46 24.32
CA THR A 501 -6.23 5.18 25.59
C THR A 501 -4.87 5.62 26.11
N GLU A 502 -4.82 6.41 27.18
CA GLU A 502 -3.56 6.83 27.80
C GLU A 502 -2.76 5.63 28.35
N ASP A 503 -3.42 4.54 28.72
CA ASP A 503 -2.81 3.28 29.19
C ASP A 503 -2.36 2.32 28.07
N ASP A 504 -2.77 2.61 26.83
CA ASP A 504 -2.39 1.92 25.59
C ASP A 504 -2.11 2.95 24.48
N PRO A 505 -1.06 3.77 24.64
CA PRO A 505 -0.76 4.85 23.71
C PRO A 505 -0.18 4.32 22.40
N CYS A 506 -0.40 5.07 21.32
CA CYS A 506 0.17 4.79 20.00
C CYS A 506 0.76 6.06 19.38
N GLU A 507 1.99 5.97 18.85
CA GLU A 507 2.59 7.05 18.06
C GLU A 507 2.37 6.82 16.56
N VAL A 508 1.97 7.85 15.82
CA VAL A 508 1.80 7.80 14.37
C VAL A 508 2.73 8.82 13.73
N LEU A 509 3.69 8.35 12.93
CA LEU A 509 4.60 9.19 12.15
C LEU A 509 4.18 9.20 10.68
N ILE A 510 3.77 10.35 10.16
CA ILE A 510 3.42 10.53 8.75
C ILE A 510 4.63 11.12 8.02
N LEU A 511 5.29 10.29 7.21
CA LEU A 511 6.49 10.62 6.45
C LEU A 511 6.15 11.13 5.04
N THR A 512 5.18 12.04 4.96
CA THR A 512 4.81 12.77 3.75
C THR A 512 4.18 14.12 4.12
N ASN A 513 4.43 15.14 3.30
CA ASN A 513 3.88 16.48 3.45
C ASN A 513 2.49 16.64 2.82
N VAL A 514 1.86 15.56 2.37
CA VAL A 514 0.48 15.61 1.87
C VAL A 514 -0.47 15.85 3.04
N PRO A 515 -1.31 16.89 3.00
CA PRO A 515 -2.34 17.12 4.01
C PRO A 515 -3.31 15.95 4.04
N GLY A 516 -3.32 15.20 5.14
CA GLY A 516 -4.31 14.15 5.39
C GLY A 516 -5.63 14.72 5.90
N ARG A 517 -6.63 13.85 6.08
CA ARG A 517 -7.88 14.20 6.79
C ARG A 517 -7.71 14.23 8.31
N ILE A 518 -6.60 13.72 8.81
CA ILE A 518 -6.24 13.69 10.22
C ILE A 518 -5.40 14.92 10.55
N GLN A 519 -5.85 15.70 11.53
CA GLN A 519 -5.07 16.82 12.04
C GLN A 519 -3.90 16.31 12.89
N PRO A 520 -2.63 16.62 12.53
CA PRO A 520 -1.48 16.20 13.31
C PRO A 520 -1.39 16.95 14.64
N ASP A 521 -0.84 16.31 15.67
CA ASP A 521 -0.58 16.95 16.96
C ASP A 521 0.57 17.94 16.85
N THR A 522 1.66 17.56 16.16
CA THR A 522 2.81 18.44 15.90
C THR A 522 3.39 18.19 14.51
N PHE A 523 4.16 19.16 14.00
CA PHE A 523 4.99 18.98 12.81
C PHE A 523 6.43 18.58 13.15
N ALA A 524 7.11 17.98 12.18
CA ALA A 524 8.54 17.72 12.21
C ALA A 524 9.16 17.96 10.82
N THR A 525 10.47 18.18 10.77
CA THR A 525 11.24 18.08 9.53
C THR A 525 11.85 16.70 9.40
N TRP A 526 12.17 16.29 8.17
CA TRP A 526 12.84 15.03 7.89
C TRP A 526 14.14 14.89 8.68
N ALA A 527 14.93 15.97 8.73
CA ALA A 527 16.20 15.99 9.47
C ALA A 527 16.03 15.84 10.99
N GLN A 528 14.87 16.21 11.55
CA GLN A 528 14.59 16.00 12.97
C GLN A 528 14.20 14.55 13.31
N LEU A 529 13.73 13.78 12.31
CA LEU A 529 13.34 12.37 12.49
C LEU A 529 14.46 11.41 12.12
N VAL A 530 15.25 11.72 11.08
CA VAL A 530 16.35 10.85 10.65
C VAL A 530 17.42 10.81 11.73
N PRO A 531 17.81 9.62 12.22
CA PRO A 531 18.91 9.51 13.17
C PRO A 531 20.19 10.05 12.53
N ASP A 532 20.97 10.79 13.32
CA ASP A 532 22.29 11.22 12.86
C ASP A 532 23.22 10.00 12.66
N ARG A 533 24.40 10.22 12.08
CA ARG A 533 25.34 9.13 11.76
C ARG A 533 25.80 8.38 13.01
N PHE A 534 25.96 9.06 14.14
CA PHE A 534 26.34 8.40 15.39
C PHE A 534 25.17 7.63 15.99
N ARG A 535 23.96 8.18 15.95
CA ARG A 535 22.76 7.45 16.37
C ARG A 535 22.52 6.21 15.51
N THR A 536 22.79 6.29 14.22
CA THR A 536 22.73 5.14 13.31
C THR A 536 23.76 4.07 13.69
N MET A 537 24.97 4.48 14.08
CA MET A 537 26.02 3.60 14.60
C MET A 537 25.63 2.96 15.94
N GLU A 538 25.06 3.74 16.87
CA GLU A 538 24.52 3.24 18.14
C GLU A 538 23.45 2.16 17.91
N LEU A 539 22.51 2.40 16.99
CA LEU A 539 21.45 1.44 16.61
C LEU A 539 21.99 0.18 15.91
N ALA A 540 23.17 0.25 15.28
CA ALA A 540 23.84 -0.92 14.72
C ALA A 540 24.42 -1.83 15.81
N GLY A 541 24.67 -1.28 17.00
CA GLY A 541 24.99 -2.03 18.22
C GLY A 541 26.47 -2.10 18.58
N PHE A 542 27.37 -1.45 17.83
CA PHE A 542 28.78 -1.31 18.21
C PHE A 542 29.28 0.11 17.89
N VAL A 543 29.99 0.70 18.83
CA VAL A 543 30.50 2.07 18.74
C VAL A 543 31.98 2.07 19.13
N PRO A 544 32.92 2.11 18.18
CA PRO A 544 34.33 2.29 18.48
C PRO A 544 34.64 3.66 19.09
N ASP A 545 35.66 3.73 19.95
CA ASP A 545 36.13 5.01 20.51
C ASP A 545 37.03 5.79 19.56
N LEU A 546 37.59 5.15 18.53
CA LEU A 546 38.60 5.75 17.66
C LEU A 546 38.00 6.04 16.28
N ALA A 547 38.24 7.27 15.79
CA ALA A 547 37.77 7.70 14.46
C ALA A 547 38.13 6.74 13.31
N PRO A 548 39.35 6.15 13.26
CA PRO A 548 39.68 5.15 12.25
C PRO A 548 38.80 3.90 12.33
N ASP A 549 38.54 3.41 13.54
CA ASP A 549 37.71 2.23 13.72
C ASP A 549 36.24 2.50 13.38
N CYS A 550 35.72 3.70 13.66
CA CYS A 550 34.38 4.07 13.21
C CYS A 550 34.26 4.11 11.68
N ALA A 551 35.29 4.59 10.98
CA ALA A 551 35.30 4.64 9.52
C ALA A 551 35.42 3.24 8.91
N ASP A 552 36.25 2.38 9.50
CA ASP A 552 36.42 0.99 9.06
C ASP A 552 35.18 0.14 9.35
N ALA A 553 34.55 0.32 10.51
CA ALA A 553 33.34 -0.40 10.90
C ALA A 553 32.09 0.05 10.15
N TYR A 554 32.01 1.34 9.80
CA TYR A 554 30.84 1.95 9.18
C TYR A 554 31.21 2.81 7.96
N PRO A 555 31.81 2.22 6.91
CA PRO A 555 32.29 2.97 5.76
C PRO A 555 31.16 3.67 4.98
N THR A 556 29.93 3.18 5.08
CA THR A 556 28.74 3.83 4.48
C THR A 556 28.26 5.06 5.27
N LEU A 557 28.61 5.17 6.55
CA LEU A 557 28.33 6.34 7.39
C LEU A 557 29.50 7.32 7.37
N PHE A 558 30.74 6.82 7.28
CA PHE A 558 31.95 7.61 7.37
C PHE A 558 33.02 7.15 6.37
N ASP A 559 33.13 7.87 5.26
CA ASP A 559 34.12 7.58 4.20
C ASP A 559 35.59 7.79 4.65
N SER A 560 35.83 8.38 5.82
CA SER A 560 37.18 8.57 6.38
C SER A 560 37.16 8.90 7.88
N PRO A 561 38.30 8.75 8.58
CA PRO A 561 38.44 9.21 9.97
C PRO A 561 38.23 10.72 10.13
N ALA A 562 38.50 11.51 9.08
CA ALA A 562 38.23 12.94 9.07
C ALA A 562 36.71 13.23 9.02
N ALA A 563 35.95 12.43 8.25
CA ALA A 563 34.49 12.54 8.19
C ALA A 563 33.83 12.24 9.54
N VAL A 564 34.36 11.29 10.32
CA VAL A 564 33.92 11.02 11.71
C VAL A 564 34.09 12.26 12.58
N ARG A 565 35.29 12.88 12.59
CA ARG A 565 35.57 14.09 13.38
C ARG A 565 34.68 15.26 12.97
N GLN A 566 34.46 15.45 11.68
CA GLN A 566 33.58 16.51 11.18
C GLN A 566 32.12 16.27 11.59
N ALA A 567 31.64 15.03 11.53
CA ALA A 567 30.31 14.68 12.01
C ALA A 567 30.17 14.92 13.52
N ALA A 568 31.18 14.57 14.32
CA ALA A 568 31.18 14.80 15.77
C ALA A 568 31.13 16.29 16.10
N SER A 569 31.95 17.11 15.44
CA SER A 569 31.95 18.57 15.59
C SER A 569 30.57 19.18 15.29
N ARG A 570 29.90 18.73 14.22
CA ARG A 570 28.53 19.16 13.90
C ARG A 570 27.51 18.76 14.98
N ARG A 571 27.62 17.54 15.53
CA ARG A 571 26.76 17.04 16.63
C ARG A 571 26.93 17.90 17.89
N ASN A 572 28.17 18.25 18.25
CA ASN A 572 28.49 19.09 19.41
C ASN A 572 27.95 20.51 19.27
N ALA A 573 28.11 21.12 18.09
CA ALA A 573 27.56 22.45 17.80
C ALA A 573 26.03 22.48 17.93
N ALA A 574 25.34 21.40 17.53
CA ALA A 574 23.90 21.27 17.67
C ALA A 574 23.45 21.04 19.13
N ALA A 575 24.29 20.41 19.96
CA ALA A 575 23.99 20.08 21.36
C ALA A 575 24.19 21.25 22.35
N LYS A 576 24.64 22.44 21.91
CA LYS A 576 24.97 23.60 22.77
C LYS A 576 25.87 23.23 23.97
N CYS A 577 26.80 22.30 23.78
CA CYS A 577 27.75 21.94 24.84
C CYS A 577 28.89 22.97 24.92
N ASP A 578 29.33 23.27 26.15
CA ASP A 578 30.37 24.26 26.44
C ASP A 578 31.71 23.84 25.80
N ALA A 579 32.43 24.80 25.21
CA ALA A 579 33.59 24.56 24.33
C ALA A 579 34.85 24.04 25.06
N SER A 580 34.80 23.85 26.38
CA SER A 580 35.94 23.44 27.21
C SER A 580 36.20 21.93 27.26
N TYR A 581 35.36 21.11 26.62
CA TYR A 581 35.39 19.65 26.75
C TYR A 581 35.57 18.88 25.42
N GLU A 582 36.37 19.41 24.49
CA GLU A 582 36.61 18.78 23.17
C GLU A 582 37.18 17.34 23.23
N SER A 583 37.87 16.95 24.31
CA SER A 583 38.46 15.61 24.44
C SER A 583 37.61 14.58 25.21
N SER A 584 36.62 15.02 26.00
CA SER A 584 35.86 14.12 26.88
C SER A 584 34.56 13.60 26.26
N PHE A 585 33.97 14.33 25.31
CA PHE A 585 32.72 13.91 24.66
C PHE A 585 32.93 12.64 23.81
N TYR A 586 34.14 12.46 23.26
CA TYR A 586 34.56 11.27 22.51
C TYR A 586 34.55 9.97 23.34
N ARG A 587 34.59 10.06 24.68
CA ARG A 587 34.47 8.89 25.58
C ARG A 587 33.15 8.87 26.35
N GLY A 588 32.58 10.03 26.69
CA GLY A 588 31.34 10.15 27.47
C GLY A 588 30.04 9.96 26.68
N CYS A 589 30.06 10.05 25.35
CA CYS A 589 28.87 9.95 24.49
C CYS A 589 28.55 8.51 24.04
N HIS A 590 29.45 7.55 24.29
CA HIS A 590 29.33 6.20 23.72
C HIS A 590 28.90 5.14 24.73
N THR A 591 28.64 5.49 25.99
CA THR A 591 27.97 4.62 26.95
C THR A 591 26.50 5.00 27.00
N PHE A 592 25.64 4.13 26.46
CA PHE A 592 24.19 4.28 26.48
C PHE A 592 23.56 3.18 27.33
N GLU A 593 22.31 3.38 27.77
CA GLU A 593 21.62 2.42 28.62
C GLU A 593 21.55 1.04 27.95
N GLY A 594 21.83 -0.02 28.70
CA GLY A 594 21.87 -1.38 28.15
C GLY A 594 23.08 -1.68 27.25
N SER A 595 24.21 -1.00 27.43
CA SER A 595 25.46 -1.29 26.72
C SER A 595 26.59 -1.76 27.63
N ILE A 596 27.58 -2.45 27.07
CA ILE A 596 28.81 -2.88 27.75
C ILE A 596 30.04 -2.33 27.06
N ARG A 597 31.06 -1.99 27.85
CA ARG A 597 32.37 -1.61 27.31
C ARG A 597 33.12 -2.85 26.85
N VAL A 598 33.85 -2.73 25.76
CA VAL A 598 34.71 -3.78 25.24
C VAL A 598 36.10 -3.22 24.94
N GLU A 599 37.12 -4.04 25.16
CA GLU A 599 38.47 -3.86 24.64
C GLU A 599 38.71 -4.87 23.52
N TYR A 600 39.40 -4.49 22.46
CA TYR A 600 39.77 -5.37 21.35
C TYR A 600 41.11 -4.96 20.76
N ARG A 601 41.78 -5.89 20.08
CA ARG A 601 42.98 -5.64 19.27
C ARG A 601 42.64 -5.80 17.79
N ARG A 602 43.49 -5.28 16.91
CA ARG A 602 43.33 -5.42 15.45
C ARG A 602 44.57 -6.02 14.83
N GLU A 603 44.42 -6.86 13.82
CA GLU A 603 45.58 -7.47 13.14
C GLU A 603 46.61 -6.42 12.72
N GLY A 604 47.89 -6.70 12.96
CA GLY A 604 48.97 -5.73 12.72
C GLY A 604 49.09 -4.59 13.75
N ASN A 605 48.21 -4.53 14.76
CA ASN A 605 48.29 -3.53 15.84
C ASN A 605 48.03 -4.16 17.23
N ARG A 606 49.10 -4.30 18.01
CA ARG A 606 49.06 -4.88 19.37
C ARG A 606 48.46 -3.97 20.45
N ARG A 607 48.21 -2.68 20.16
CA ARG A 607 47.64 -1.77 21.16
C ARG A 607 46.16 -2.08 21.37
N GLY A 608 45.76 -2.27 22.62
CA GLY A 608 44.36 -2.38 23.02
C GLY A 608 43.57 -1.14 22.61
N ARG A 609 42.43 -1.37 21.96
CA ARG A 609 41.46 -0.36 21.53
C ARG A 609 40.16 -0.63 22.25
N GLN A 610 39.32 0.39 22.38
CA GLN A 610 38.07 0.26 23.12
C GLN A 610 36.87 0.69 22.29
N GLY A 611 35.72 0.18 22.69
CA GLY A 611 34.42 0.59 22.16
C GLY A 611 33.31 0.19 23.11
N THR A 612 32.08 0.44 22.67
CA THR A 612 30.86 0.07 23.40
C THR A 612 29.98 -0.80 22.53
N VAL A 613 29.43 -1.87 23.09
CA VAL A 613 28.47 -2.76 22.41
C VAL A 613 27.12 -2.68 23.10
N ALA A 614 26.05 -2.47 22.31
CA ALA A 614 24.67 -2.58 22.79
C ALA A 614 24.38 -4.05 23.17
N LEU A 615 23.80 -4.26 24.34
CA LEU A 615 23.36 -5.58 24.79
C LEU A 615 21.93 -5.86 24.32
N ARG A 616 21.70 -7.08 23.88
CA ARG A 616 20.43 -7.66 23.47
C ARG A 616 20.03 -8.76 24.46
N PRO A 617 18.72 -9.00 24.66
CA PRO A 617 18.28 -10.13 25.47
C PRO A 617 18.88 -11.46 24.98
N GLY A 618 19.51 -12.21 25.87
CA GLY A 618 20.14 -13.50 25.56
C GLY A 618 21.57 -13.41 25.03
N ASP A 619 22.20 -12.24 25.03
CA ASP A 619 23.60 -12.11 24.65
C ASP A 619 24.53 -12.91 25.56
N THR A 620 25.42 -13.68 24.94
CA THR A 620 26.62 -14.26 25.56
C THR A 620 27.86 -13.44 25.21
N PRO A 621 28.98 -13.61 25.94
CA PRO A 621 30.26 -12.97 25.58
C PRO A 621 30.69 -13.24 24.14
N GLU A 622 30.45 -14.45 23.64
CA GLU A 622 30.77 -14.86 22.27
C GLU A 622 29.93 -14.08 21.26
N THR A 623 28.63 -13.90 21.52
CA THR A 623 27.75 -13.11 20.64
C THR A 623 28.13 -11.62 20.65
N VAL A 624 28.57 -11.09 21.79
CA VAL A 624 29.09 -9.71 21.90
C VAL A 624 30.38 -9.56 21.10
N ALA A 625 31.32 -10.49 21.28
CA ALA A 625 32.58 -10.51 20.54
C ALA A 625 32.36 -10.70 19.03
N GLN A 626 31.41 -11.56 18.65
CA GLN A 626 31.03 -11.75 17.25
C GLN A 626 30.54 -10.45 16.62
N ARG A 627 29.70 -9.66 17.29
CA ARG A 627 29.25 -8.36 16.75
C ARG A 627 30.39 -7.36 16.55
N VAL A 628 31.39 -7.37 17.42
CA VAL A 628 32.62 -6.57 17.21
C VAL A 628 33.33 -7.04 15.94
N ARG A 629 33.47 -8.35 15.73
CA ARG A 629 34.12 -8.91 14.52
C ARG A 629 33.30 -8.73 13.24
N GLU A 630 31.98 -8.75 13.33
CA GLU A 630 31.11 -8.46 12.18
C GLU A 630 31.30 -7.02 11.69
N ALA A 631 31.51 -6.08 12.62
CA ALA A 631 31.81 -4.70 12.28
C ALA A 631 33.29 -4.49 11.89
N LEU A 632 34.22 -5.16 12.57
CA LEU A 632 35.67 -5.10 12.33
C LEU A 632 36.22 -6.52 12.17
N PRO A 633 36.24 -7.08 10.93
CA PRO A 633 36.65 -8.47 10.69
C PRO A 633 38.07 -8.82 11.14
N ASP A 634 38.95 -7.83 11.25
CA ASP A 634 40.32 -7.95 11.73
C ASP A 634 40.48 -7.77 13.24
N ALA A 635 39.37 -7.66 13.98
CA ALA A 635 39.38 -7.55 15.44
C ALA A 635 39.59 -8.93 16.11
N TYR A 636 40.52 -8.99 17.05
CA TYR A 636 40.82 -10.17 17.87
C TYR A 636 40.98 -9.80 19.35
N ALA A 637 41.10 -10.80 20.23
CA ALA A 637 41.25 -10.61 21.67
C ALA A 637 40.20 -9.65 22.26
N VAL A 638 38.91 -9.89 21.96
CA VAL A 638 37.82 -9.08 22.48
C VAL A 638 37.59 -9.41 23.96
N VAL A 639 37.69 -8.40 24.82
CA VAL A 639 37.51 -8.45 26.27
C VAL A 639 36.30 -7.61 26.65
N LEU A 640 35.37 -8.16 27.43
CA LEU A 640 34.24 -7.41 27.97
C LEU A 640 34.67 -6.71 29.26
N LEU A 641 34.49 -5.39 29.33
CA LEU A 641 34.83 -4.53 30.46
C LEU A 641 33.57 -4.27 31.31
N GLY A 642 33.00 -5.32 31.90
CA GLY A 642 31.79 -5.26 32.73
C GLY A 642 31.06 -6.60 32.87
N ALA A 643 30.04 -6.66 33.73
CA ALA A 643 29.16 -7.83 33.84
C ALA A 643 27.95 -7.69 32.89
N LEU A 644 27.53 -8.79 32.26
CA LEU A 644 26.26 -8.85 31.52
C LEU A 644 25.07 -8.82 32.51
N PRO A 645 23.93 -8.19 32.15
CA PRO A 645 22.70 -8.25 32.94
C PRO A 645 22.13 -9.68 32.92
N ASP A 646 21.88 -10.27 34.09
CA ASP A 646 21.28 -11.63 34.21
C ASP A 646 19.84 -11.67 33.69
N PRO A 647 19.42 -12.84 33.14
CA PRO A 647 18.48 -13.63 33.91
C PRO A 647 18.85 -15.12 33.97
N LEU A 648 19.26 -15.58 35.16
CA LEU A 648 19.35 -16.97 35.64
C LEU A 648 20.39 -17.89 34.96
N GLU A 649 21.41 -18.24 35.76
CA GLU A 649 22.17 -19.49 35.75
C GLU A 649 22.73 -19.96 34.39
N ALA A 650 23.66 -19.20 33.82
CA ALA A 650 24.62 -19.74 32.85
C ALA A 650 25.97 -19.98 33.55
N ALA A 651 26.08 -21.21 34.08
CA ALA A 651 27.29 -21.96 34.40
C ALA A 651 28.35 -21.32 35.31
N GLN A 652 28.26 -21.71 36.60
CA GLN A 652 29.30 -21.70 37.64
C GLN A 652 30.65 -22.37 37.23
N VAL A 653 30.83 -22.79 35.98
CA VAL A 653 32.01 -23.56 35.52
C VAL A 653 33.11 -22.66 34.94
N ALA A 654 32.85 -21.38 34.71
CA ALA A 654 33.89 -20.42 34.29
C ALA A 654 34.66 -19.78 35.47
N LEU A 655 34.43 -20.23 36.71
CA LEU A 655 34.89 -19.53 37.92
C LEU A 655 36.32 -19.91 38.39
N ASP A 656 36.94 -20.95 37.83
CA ASP A 656 38.23 -21.47 38.33
C ASP A 656 39.46 -21.18 37.44
N ALA A 657 39.34 -20.35 36.41
CA ALA A 657 40.48 -19.95 35.58
C ALA A 657 40.84 -18.47 35.80
N ALA A 658 41.48 -18.18 36.93
CA ALA A 658 42.11 -16.89 37.21
C ALA A 658 43.60 -17.09 37.49
N ILE A 659 44.45 -16.93 36.47
CA ILE A 659 45.91 -16.79 36.60
C ILE A 659 46.38 -15.67 35.64
N GLU A 660 47.45 -14.99 36.03
CA GLU A 660 47.94 -13.68 35.58
C GLU A 660 47.82 -13.33 34.08
N LEU A 661 47.31 -12.10 33.86
CA LEU A 661 46.90 -11.50 32.59
C LEU A 661 48.01 -11.43 31.52
N ASP A 662 49.29 -11.40 31.87
CA ASP A 662 50.38 -11.18 30.89
C ASP A 662 50.90 -12.49 30.25
N ALA A 663 50.85 -13.62 30.96
CA ALA A 663 51.32 -14.91 30.44
C ALA A 663 50.26 -15.64 29.59
N TYR A 664 48.97 -15.38 29.85
CA TYR A 664 47.85 -16.02 29.15
C TYR A 664 47.46 -15.32 27.83
N ILE A 665 47.90 -14.07 27.63
CA ILE A 665 47.73 -13.33 26.37
C ILE A 665 48.56 -13.96 25.24
N GLU A 666 49.75 -14.51 25.53
CA GLU A 666 50.60 -15.15 24.51
C GLU A 666 50.01 -16.49 24.01
N GLU A 667 49.32 -17.25 24.87
CA GLU A 667 48.61 -18.49 24.49
C GLU A 667 47.32 -18.23 23.71
N VAL A 668 46.55 -17.20 24.08
CA VAL A 668 45.30 -16.83 23.37
C VAL A 668 45.58 -16.13 22.03
N GLU A 669 46.71 -15.43 21.90
CA GLU A 669 47.21 -14.92 20.60
C GLU A 669 47.50 -16.05 19.60
N ALA A 670 47.75 -17.29 20.06
CA ALA A 670 47.95 -18.45 19.20
C ALA A 670 46.64 -19.14 18.76
N GLU A 671 45.53 -18.99 19.50
CA GLU A 671 44.27 -19.73 19.27
C GLU A 671 43.05 -18.87 18.90
N GLY A 672 43.12 -17.54 18.97
CA GLY A 672 42.04 -16.63 18.51
C GLY A 672 40.80 -16.57 19.42
N GLY A 673 40.91 -17.02 20.67
CA GLY A 673 39.81 -17.11 21.65
C GLY A 673 39.30 -15.78 22.24
N VAL A 674 38.04 -15.78 22.72
CA VAL A 674 37.38 -14.70 23.47
C VAL A 674 37.86 -14.74 24.92
N ILE A 675 38.20 -13.58 25.53
CA ILE A 675 38.68 -13.51 26.93
C ILE A 675 37.62 -12.86 27.82
N TRP A 676 37.31 -13.49 28.96
CA TRP A 676 36.46 -12.93 30.02
C TRP A 676 37.32 -12.17 31.05
N TRP A 677 36.96 -10.94 31.41
CA TRP A 677 37.55 -10.24 32.56
C TRP A 677 36.48 -9.55 33.40
N ARG A 678 36.18 -10.11 34.58
CA ARG A 678 35.31 -9.44 35.57
C ARG A 678 36.15 -8.47 36.39
N VAL A 679 35.85 -7.17 36.34
CA VAL A 679 36.35 -6.23 37.36
C VAL A 679 35.51 -6.44 38.64
N PRO A 680 36.10 -6.79 39.80
CA PRO A 680 35.36 -6.92 41.05
C PRO A 680 34.71 -5.59 41.44
N ALA A 681 33.52 -5.63 42.03
CA ALA A 681 32.77 -4.45 42.48
C ALA A 681 33.50 -3.59 43.55
N ALA A 682 34.65 -4.04 44.06
CA ALA A 682 35.42 -3.36 45.09
C ALA A 682 36.43 -2.31 44.57
N THR A 683 36.63 -2.15 43.26
CA THR A 683 37.61 -1.20 42.71
C THR A 683 37.03 0.15 42.26
N VAL A 684 35.77 0.45 42.61
CA VAL A 684 35.21 1.80 42.40
C VAL A 684 35.18 2.54 43.73
N SER A 685 36.25 3.27 44.01
CA SER A 685 36.19 4.40 44.93
C SER A 685 37.27 5.44 44.63
N LEU A 686 36.77 6.60 44.14
CA LEU A 686 37.29 7.96 44.30
C LEU A 686 38.45 8.40 43.39
N HIS A 687 38.10 8.93 42.22
CA HIS A 687 37.89 10.38 42.02
C HIS A 687 36.48 10.52 41.36
N GLY A 688 35.38 10.87 42.04
CA GLY A 688 35.15 12.17 42.66
C GLY A 688 35.22 13.24 41.56
N GLU A 689 34.19 13.46 40.73
CA GLU A 689 32.89 14.01 41.09
C GLU A 689 31.75 13.47 40.21
N ARG A 690 30.54 13.47 40.77
CA ARG A 690 29.28 13.13 40.11
C ARG A 690 29.02 14.04 38.91
N ASN A 691 29.43 13.64 37.71
CA ASN A 691 28.77 14.10 36.50
C ASN A 691 27.68 13.11 36.14
N VAL A 692 26.54 13.25 36.82
CA VAL A 692 25.26 12.93 36.21
C VAL A 692 25.17 13.83 34.99
N VAL A 693 25.66 13.37 33.85
CA VAL A 693 25.14 13.87 32.58
C VAL A 693 23.70 13.40 32.60
N ARG A 694 22.82 14.30 33.06
CA ARG A 694 21.39 14.14 32.86
C ARG A 694 21.25 13.75 31.39
N PRO A 695 20.44 12.74 31.04
CA PRO A 695 20.03 12.61 29.65
C PRO A 695 19.57 14.00 29.23
N VAL A 696 19.87 14.39 28.00
CA VAL A 696 19.15 15.50 27.39
C VAL A 696 17.70 15.03 27.31
N ALA A 697 16.99 15.14 28.43
CA ALA A 697 15.56 15.16 28.48
C ALA A 697 15.21 16.37 27.61
N ARG A 698 14.92 16.10 26.33
CA ARG A 698 13.95 16.96 25.66
C ARG A 698 12.75 16.95 26.61
N PRO A 699 12.27 18.12 27.06
CA PRO A 699 11.12 18.14 27.94
C PRO A 699 10.01 17.37 27.22
N LEU A 700 9.56 16.29 27.86
CA LEU A 700 8.16 15.91 27.73
C LEU A 700 7.41 17.15 28.20
N LEU A 701 6.91 17.92 27.24
CA LEU A 701 6.05 19.08 27.51
C LEU A 701 4.81 18.54 28.20
N ASP A 702 4.82 18.61 29.52
CA ASP A 702 3.65 18.50 30.36
C ASP A 702 2.86 19.81 30.21
N PRO A 703 1.59 19.79 29.78
CA PRO A 703 0.77 20.98 29.71
C PRO A 703 0.14 21.21 31.09
N ASP A 704 0.79 21.97 31.98
CA ASP A 704 0.10 22.48 33.18
C ASP A 704 -0.70 23.74 32.81
N PRO A 705 -2.05 23.73 32.88
CA PRO A 705 -2.88 24.86 32.52
C PRO A 705 -3.11 25.74 33.75
N GLY A 706 -2.31 26.79 33.92
CA GLY A 706 -2.71 27.85 34.85
C GLY A 706 -1.59 28.70 35.41
N ARG A 707 -1.31 29.83 34.77
CA ARG A 707 -1.13 31.10 35.48
C ARG A 707 -1.26 32.30 34.54
N VAL A 708 -2.39 32.97 34.73
CA VAL A 708 -2.67 34.33 34.31
C VAL A 708 -1.64 35.28 34.95
N SER A 709 -1.00 36.14 34.16
CA SER A 709 -0.62 37.48 34.62
C SER A 709 -0.59 38.45 33.44
N ALA A 710 -1.39 39.50 33.58
CA ALA A 710 -1.54 40.65 32.71
C ALA A 710 -0.19 41.28 32.30
N PHE A 711 0.00 41.57 31.01
CA PHE A 711 -0.14 42.91 30.41
C PHE A 711 -0.12 42.79 28.88
#